data_AF-A0A973SVE5-F1
#
_entry.id   AF-A0A973SVE5-F1
#
_cell.length_a   1.000
_cell.length_b   1.000
_cell.length_c   1.000
_cell.angle_alpha   90.00
_cell.angle_beta   90.00
_cell.angle_gamma   90.00
#
_symmetry.space_group_name_H-M   'P 1'
#
loop_
_entity.id
_entity.type
_entity.pdbx_description
1 polymer ?
#
loop_
_entity_poly.entity_id
_entity_poly.type
_entity_poly.pdbx_seq_one_letter_code
_entity_poly.pdbx_strand_id
1 'polypeptide(L)'
;MTSTGTQGPEVTYRARPRALLVAVAAAMAPTLIVPASAHAASKAGNRINVGSGETLELTETTTASRLTIAEGGVITVPDGYSLTLTVNGVETGARLAELTDGYGGAATAIAAGTYRGTIVLTVAEANDLAYSDLTFPFRQAIYVDADGVDESRSVPSDVRGGKVTDTAATNIQLLSDGEAFNGVYVTGGGTYTLTDPKIAFAGNGRCDFIGYGASVVGTGAGTTLVLDGATISNEGVVRTAVIADATAHVIVKNSSLHCADGTVPDEYPTAGTGDTRYMITVPWMLGLSGNVRTTNLLGTSTKASYINSTISSEKWGALSVDGGSYCTLTAINSTIANTGGQGYGSYAIGNVTEHFLGCTFDVGDYALIHWGASAHYGDSTRTAVAALNTSLELGLTTAELYKLPVRSTEVNAGRFMVLWYAAGSVTIDGGTQVNTGKTAFMCKAVAGSVTVDGSDGAAINAGNGVIFQLMDTDRPSSISVSGKPWKTETIGTYTEPTGSPTRSSTWVTTSAQSTDAKGAFTDIDLKGDFYNSVWGGGTGSLQGQNLNLTFTGSTVEGVISATTAKHSVSTITSAEYREISEVTNTPSAVVNNGVLVTLGAGSTWTVTGTSYLSALTLASDAAIEAPSGKTATLTVNGTATAITPGNSYTGALTLMVA
;
A
#
# COMPACT_ATOMS: atom_id res chain seq x y z
N MET A 1 -26.23 11.73 48.96
CA MET A 1 -27.14 12.66 48.23
C MET A 1 -26.40 13.95 48.01
N THR A 2 -26.04 14.25 46.76
CA THR A 2 -26.15 15.57 46.07
C THR A 2 -25.37 15.44 44.77
N SER A 3 -26.09 15.63 43.66
CA SER A 3 -25.60 15.65 42.28
C SER A 3 -24.84 16.94 41.98
N THR A 4 -23.81 16.85 41.15
CA THR A 4 -23.41 17.95 40.26
C THR A 4 -22.91 17.35 38.96
N GLY A 5 -23.67 17.58 37.88
CA GLY A 5 -23.31 17.19 36.53
C GLY A 5 -22.24 18.12 35.94
N THR A 6 -21.35 17.54 35.15
CA THR A 6 -20.40 18.25 34.31
C THR A 6 -20.91 18.23 32.87
N GLN A 7 -21.36 19.39 32.39
CA GLN A 7 -21.58 19.67 30.97
C GLN A 7 -20.23 19.60 30.23
N GLY A 8 -20.17 18.80 29.16
CA GLY A 8 -19.12 18.90 28.16
C GLY A 8 -19.32 20.13 27.26
N PRO A 9 -18.28 20.60 26.56
CA PRO A 9 -18.34 21.83 25.78
C PRO A 9 -19.27 21.68 24.56
N GLU A 10 -20.25 22.59 24.46
CA GLU A 10 -21.06 22.82 23.26
C GLU A 10 -20.17 23.24 22.08
N VAL A 11 -20.22 22.47 21.00
CA VAL A 11 -19.62 22.84 19.71
C VAL A 11 -20.63 23.67 18.93
N THR A 12 -20.51 25.00 19.03
CA THR A 12 -21.25 25.94 18.17
C THR A 12 -20.75 25.87 16.72
N TYR A 13 -21.57 25.36 15.80
CA TYR A 13 -21.38 25.52 14.36
C TYR A 13 -21.58 27.00 13.97
N ARG A 14 -20.47 27.72 13.77
CA ARG A 14 -20.51 29.01 13.06
C ARG A 14 -20.64 28.75 11.56
N ALA A 15 -21.84 28.93 11.03
CA ALA A 15 -22.05 29.09 9.60
C ALA A 15 -21.11 30.21 9.06
N ARG A 16 -20.26 29.86 8.09
CA ARG A 16 -19.44 30.82 7.34
C ARG A 16 -19.96 30.93 5.91
N PRO A 17 -19.79 32.11 5.27
CA PRO A 17 -20.63 32.53 4.16
C PRO A 17 -20.26 31.79 2.88
N ARG A 18 -21.29 31.52 2.08
CA ARG A 18 -21.24 30.95 0.73
C ARG A 18 -20.18 31.66 -0.12
N ALA A 19 -19.18 30.90 -0.57
CA ALA A 19 -18.28 31.35 -1.61
C ALA A 19 -19.07 31.42 -2.93
N LEU A 20 -19.08 32.60 -3.53
CA LEU A 20 -19.67 32.88 -4.82
C LEU A 20 -18.80 32.18 -5.89
N LEU A 21 -19.29 31.10 -6.50
CA LEU A 21 -18.65 30.52 -7.68
C LEU A 21 -18.75 31.53 -8.83
N VAL A 22 -17.60 31.98 -9.31
CA VAL A 22 -17.48 32.79 -10.52
C VAL A 22 -17.47 31.83 -11.70
N ALA A 23 -18.57 31.83 -12.47
CA ALA A 23 -18.60 31.23 -13.80
C ALA A 23 -17.61 31.98 -14.70
N VAL A 24 -16.50 31.34 -15.08
CA VAL A 24 -15.60 31.89 -16.10
C VAL A 24 -16.18 31.53 -17.47
N ALA A 25 -17.04 32.42 -17.98
CA ALA A 25 -17.35 32.47 -19.40
C ALA A 25 -16.14 33.06 -20.14
N ALA A 26 -15.48 32.26 -20.99
CA ALA A 26 -14.47 32.76 -21.90
C ALA A 26 -15.12 33.68 -22.94
N ALA A 27 -14.96 34.99 -22.78
CA ALA A 27 -15.42 36.00 -23.73
C ALA A 27 -14.43 36.11 -24.90
N MET A 28 -14.76 35.48 -26.04
CA MET A 28 -14.15 35.80 -27.34
C MET A 28 -14.95 36.94 -27.99
N ALA A 29 -14.25 37.98 -28.45
CA ALA A 29 -14.84 39.14 -29.12
C ALA A 29 -15.61 38.74 -30.40
N PRO A 30 -16.74 39.40 -30.72
CA PRO A 30 -17.62 38.97 -31.80
C PRO A 30 -17.10 39.47 -33.15
N THR A 31 -16.60 38.56 -33.99
CA THR A 31 -16.78 38.70 -35.43
C THR A 31 -18.20 38.28 -35.76
N LEU A 32 -18.98 39.20 -36.35
CA LEU A 32 -20.34 38.98 -36.83
C LEU A 32 -20.36 37.82 -37.84
N ILE A 33 -20.54 36.60 -37.35
CA ILE A 33 -20.98 35.44 -38.10
C ILE A 33 -22.45 35.24 -37.69
N VAL A 34 -23.32 35.24 -38.68
CA VAL A 34 -24.75 34.97 -38.59
C VAL A 34 -24.97 33.78 -37.63
N PRO A 35 -25.91 33.85 -36.66
CA PRO A 35 -26.16 32.71 -35.79
C PRO A 35 -26.61 31.54 -36.67
N ALA A 36 -25.77 30.51 -36.77
CA ALA A 36 -26.25 29.20 -37.17
C ALA A 36 -27.36 28.85 -36.17
N SER A 37 -28.57 28.62 -36.69
CA SER A 37 -29.73 28.25 -35.90
C SER A 37 -29.34 27.14 -34.93
N ALA A 38 -29.30 27.44 -33.63
CA ALA A 38 -29.23 26.43 -32.59
C ALA A 38 -30.44 25.52 -32.78
N HIS A 39 -30.22 24.34 -33.34
CA HIS A 39 -31.27 23.33 -33.39
C HIS A 39 -31.44 22.87 -31.94
N ALA A 40 -32.69 22.84 -31.45
CA ALA A 40 -32.95 22.22 -30.17
C ALA A 40 -32.60 20.73 -30.29
N ALA A 41 -31.87 20.19 -29.30
CA ALA A 41 -31.64 18.75 -29.20
C ALA A 41 -32.97 18.02 -29.39
N SER A 42 -33.04 17.14 -30.40
CA SER A 42 -34.30 16.53 -30.81
C SER A 42 -34.41 15.12 -30.23
N LYS A 43 -35.43 14.91 -29.39
CA LYS A 43 -35.91 13.58 -29.00
C LYS A 43 -36.98 13.16 -30.02
N ALA A 44 -36.61 12.28 -30.95
CA ALA A 44 -37.52 11.78 -31.98
C ALA A 44 -37.66 10.25 -31.86
N GLY A 45 -38.76 9.79 -31.27
CA GLY A 45 -38.95 8.37 -30.93
C GLY A 45 -37.89 7.89 -29.92
N ASN A 46 -37.38 6.67 -30.10
CA ASN A 46 -36.31 6.10 -29.25
C ASN A 46 -34.90 6.58 -29.65
N ARG A 47 -34.72 7.82 -30.11
CA ARG A 47 -33.43 8.37 -30.53
C ARG A 47 -33.19 9.75 -29.92
N ILE A 48 -31.96 9.98 -29.47
CA ILE A 48 -31.47 11.27 -28.94
C ILE A 48 -30.31 11.72 -29.84
N ASN A 49 -30.36 12.96 -30.32
CA ASN A 49 -29.25 13.59 -31.01
C ASN A 49 -28.93 14.94 -30.34
N VAL A 50 -27.66 15.14 -30.01
CA VAL A 50 -27.09 16.39 -29.50
C VAL A 50 -26.08 16.87 -30.53
N GLY A 51 -26.41 17.95 -31.23
CA GLY A 51 -25.57 18.59 -32.23
C GLY A 51 -24.36 19.30 -31.64
N SER A 52 -23.45 19.75 -32.51
CA SER A 52 -22.25 20.48 -32.08
C SER A 52 -22.64 21.83 -31.49
N GLY A 53 -22.15 22.13 -30.27
CA GLY A 53 -22.52 23.31 -29.50
C GLY A 53 -23.94 23.26 -28.90
N GLU A 54 -24.67 22.16 -29.06
CA GLU A 54 -25.97 21.97 -28.40
C GLU A 54 -25.76 21.44 -26.98
N THR A 55 -26.61 21.88 -26.06
CA THR A 55 -26.71 21.33 -24.71
C THR A 55 -28.10 20.72 -24.52
N LEU A 56 -28.14 19.46 -24.09
CA LEU A 56 -29.36 18.78 -23.68
C LEU A 56 -29.35 18.61 -22.17
N GLU A 57 -30.22 19.33 -21.47
CA GLU A 57 -30.45 19.13 -20.05
C GLU A 57 -31.47 18.01 -19.82
N LEU A 58 -31.13 17.04 -18.97
CA LEU A 58 -32.03 15.97 -18.55
C LEU A 58 -32.40 16.14 -17.08
N THR A 59 -33.70 16.24 -16.79
CA THR A 59 -34.21 16.34 -15.40
C THR A 59 -34.68 15.01 -14.84
N GLU A 60 -34.69 13.95 -15.65
CA GLU A 60 -35.12 12.61 -15.26
C GLU A 60 -34.38 11.54 -16.06
N THR A 61 -34.28 10.34 -15.48
CA THR A 61 -33.68 9.17 -16.14
C THR A 61 -34.39 8.89 -17.47
N THR A 62 -33.60 8.85 -18.55
CA THR A 62 -34.13 8.78 -19.91
C THR A 62 -33.60 7.56 -20.66
N THR A 63 -34.50 6.82 -21.31
CA THR A 63 -34.13 5.67 -22.15
C THR A 63 -34.15 5.98 -23.64
N ALA A 64 -33.24 5.35 -24.41
CA ALA A 64 -33.22 5.42 -25.86
C ALA A 64 -32.70 4.11 -26.49
N SER A 65 -32.83 4.00 -27.82
CA SER A 65 -32.21 2.93 -28.63
C SER A 65 -30.94 3.40 -29.37
N ARG A 66 -30.76 4.72 -29.47
CA ARG A 66 -29.61 5.37 -30.08
C ARG A 66 -29.40 6.76 -29.47
N LEU A 67 -28.15 7.06 -29.12
CA LEU A 67 -27.69 8.37 -28.70
C LEU A 67 -26.57 8.80 -29.64
N THR A 68 -26.68 9.99 -30.23
CA THR A 68 -25.61 10.59 -31.02
C THR A 68 -25.25 11.93 -30.38
N ILE A 69 -24.00 12.10 -29.97
CA ILE A 69 -23.45 13.35 -29.46
C ILE A 69 -22.37 13.77 -30.46
N ALA A 70 -22.56 14.91 -31.12
CA ALA A 70 -21.52 15.49 -31.97
C ALA A 70 -20.42 16.14 -31.11
N GLU A 71 -19.24 16.36 -31.70
CA GLU A 71 -18.14 17.07 -31.03
C GLU A 71 -18.61 18.44 -30.51
N GLY A 72 -18.30 18.74 -29.25
CA GLY A 72 -18.78 19.94 -28.55
C GLY A 72 -20.26 19.94 -28.16
N GLY A 73 -21.01 18.86 -28.41
CA GLY A 73 -22.34 18.64 -27.85
C GLY A 73 -22.26 18.13 -26.41
N VAL A 74 -23.16 18.58 -25.53
CA VAL A 74 -23.11 18.28 -24.09
C VAL A 74 -24.47 17.79 -23.59
N ILE A 75 -24.48 16.81 -22.70
CA ILE A 75 -25.66 16.45 -21.91
C ILE A 75 -25.38 16.85 -20.47
N THR A 76 -26.30 17.58 -19.86
CA THR A 76 -26.20 18.05 -18.47
C THR A 76 -27.39 17.57 -17.66
N VAL A 77 -27.27 17.68 -16.34
CA VAL A 77 -28.34 17.47 -15.37
C VAL A 77 -28.39 18.68 -14.42
N PRO A 78 -29.51 18.92 -13.72
CA PRO A 78 -29.59 19.99 -12.73
C PRO A 78 -28.55 19.86 -11.61
N ASP A 79 -28.22 20.98 -10.97
CA ASP A 79 -27.37 21.00 -9.78
C ASP A 79 -27.89 20.04 -8.70
N GLY A 80 -26.96 19.34 -8.03
CA GLY A 80 -27.29 18.30 -7.05
C GLY A 80 -27.58 16.93 -7.65
N TYR A 81 -27.39 16.75 -8.96
CA TYR A 81 -27.50 15.47 -9.65
C TYR A 81 -26.22 15.12 -10.41
N SER A 82 -26.04 13.83 -10.67
CA SER A 82 -25.02 13.24 -11.52
C SER A 82 -25.65 12.53 -12.71
N LEU A 83 -24.89 12.43 -13.81
CA LEU A 83 -25.33 11.78 -15.04
C LEU A 83 -24.46 10.56 -15.33
N THR A 84 -25.10 9.41 -15.56
CA THR A 84 -24.41 8.20 -15.99
C THR A 84 -25.06 7.60 -17.23
N LEU A 85 -24.24 7.23 -18.22
CA LEU A 85 -24.68 6.49 -19.40
C LEU A 85 -24.41 5.00 -19.21
N THR A 86 -25.45 4.18 -19.40
CA THR A 86 -25.28 2.75 -19.63
C THR A 86 -25.78 2.34 -21.00
N VAL A 87 -25.10 1.37 -21.62
CA VAL A 87 -25.51 0.75 -22.88
C VAL A 87 -25.57 -0.76 -22.68
N ASN A 88 -26.76 -1.35 -22.80
CA ASN A 88 -27.01 -2.77 -22.50
C ASN A 88 -26.59 -3.16 -21.08
N GLY A 89 -26.68 -2.22 -20.15
CA GLY A 89 -26.29 -2.37 -18.74
C GLY A 89 -24.79 -2.36 -18.47
N VAL A 90 -23.98 -1.84 -19.39
CA VAL A 90 -22.56 -1.54 -19.16
C VAL A 90 -22.42 -0.03 -19.02
N GLU A 91 -21.81 0.45 -17.93
CA GLU A 91 -21.45 1.86 -17.80
C GLU A 91 -20.37 2.24 -18.82
N THR A 92 -20.59 3.31 -19.58
CA THR A 92 -19.73 3.64 -20.72
C THR A 92 -19.76 5.12 -21.07
N GLY A 93 -18.77 5.55 -21.85
CA GLY A 93 -18.72 6.88 -22.47
C GLY A 93 -18.23 8.00 -21.54
N ALA A 94 -18.20 7.79 -20.23
CA ALA A 94 -17.65 8.76 -19.29
C ALA A 94 -16.14 8.97 -19.49
N ARG A 95 -15.72 10.23 -19.56
CA ARG A 95 -14.32 10.66 -19.63
C ARG A 95 -14.02 11.72 -18.59
N LEU A 96 -12.89 11.57 -17.92
CA LEU A 96 -12.36 12.54 -16.97
C LEU A 96 -11.95 13.82 -17.72
N ALA A 97 -12.35 14.97 -17.17
CA ALA A 97 -11.88 16.25 -17.71
C ALA A 97 -10.38 16.44 -17.45
N GLU A 98 -9.69 17.21 -18.31
CA GLU A 98 -8.31 17.61 -18.07
C GLU A 98 -8.16 18.42 -16.78
N LEU A 99 -6.99 18.35 -16.14
CA LEU A 99 -6.63 19.12 -14.95
C LEU A 99 -6.38 20.61 -15.29
N THR A 100 -7.43 21.34 -15.70
CA THR A 100 -7.27 22.69 -16.29
C THR A 100 -7.20 23.84 -15.28
N ASP A 101 -7.54 23.64 -14.00
CA ASP A 101 -7.66 24.74 -13.03
C ASP A 101 -7.47 24.38 -11.54
N GLY A 102 -6.97 23.18 -11.22
CA GLY A 102 -6.73 22.80 -9.82
C GLY A 102 -7.92 22.17 -9.09
N TYR A 103 -9.02 21.86 -9.78
CA TYR A 103 -10.04 20.93 -9.31
C TYR A 103 -9.57 19.48 -9.54
N GLY A 104 -8.86 18.89 -8.59
CA GLY A 104 -8.32 17.53 -8.73
C GLY A 104 -9.34 16.40 -8.64
N GLY A 105 -10.58 16.66 -8.21
CA GLY A 105 -11.69 15.71 -8.31
C GLY A 105 -12.51 15.91 -9.56
N ALA A 106 -11.86 15.87 -10.73
CA ALA A 106 -12.48 16.17 -12.00
C ALA A 106 -13.78 15.37 -12.23
N ALA A 107 -14.86 16.10 -12.57
CA ALA A 107 -16.10 15.50 -13.04
C ALA A 107 -15.87 14.76 -14.36
N THR A 108 -16.72 13.78 -14.63
CA THR A 108 -16.74 13.08 -15.91
C THR A 108 -17.81 13.66 -16.83
N ALA A 109 -17.54 13.72 -18.13
CA ALA A 109 -18.53 14.02 -19.16
C ALA A 109 -18.72 12.82 -20.09
N ILE A 110 -19.92 12.66 -20.66
CA ILE A 110 -20.17 11.65 -21.69
C ILE A 110 -19.52 12.12 -22.99
N ALA A 111 -18.58 11.34 -23.50
CA ALA A 111 -17.85 11.65 -24.72
C ALA A 111 -18.76 11.74 -25.94
N ALA A 112 -18.37 12.60 -26.89
CA ALA A 112 -18.97 12.64 -28.22
C ALA A 112 -18.87 11.26 -28.89
N GLY A 113 -19.89 10.90 -29.67
CA GLY A 113 -19.95 9.59 -30.30
C GLY A 113 -21.36 9.13 -30.64
N THR A 114 -21.46 7.92 -31.20
CA THR A 114 -22.74 7.25 -31.43
C THR A 114 -22.82 5.98 -30.61
N TYR A 115 -23.76 5.94 -29.67
CA TYR A 115 -24.07 4.81 -28.82
C TYR A 115 -25.32 4.10 -29.33
N ARG A 116 -25.35 2.76 -29.27
CA ARG A 116 -26.44 1.93 -29.80
C ARG A 116 -26.71 0.73 -28.90
N GLY A 117 -27.99 0.43 -28.67
CA GLY A 117 -28.42 -0.65 -27.79
C GLY A 117 -29.53 -0.15 -26.86
N THR A 118 -29.70 -0.81 -25.73
CA THR A 118 -30.55 -0.29 -24.64
C THR A 118 -29.78 0.80 -23.92
N ILE A 119 -30.11 2.05 -24.22
CA ILE A 119 -29.45 3.21 -23.64
C ILE A 119 -30.26 3.68 -22.45
N VAL A 120 -29.60 3.89 -21.32
CA VAL A 120 -30.17 4.56 -20.14
C VAL A 120 -29.22 5.67 -19.73
N LEU A 121 -29.73 6.90 -19.72
CA LEU A 121 -29.09 8.09 -19.16
C LEU A 121 -29.69 8.30 -17.78
N THR A 122 -29.02 7.80 -16.74
CA THR A 122 -29.48 7.86 -15.37
C THR A 122 -29.15 9.21 -14.76
N VAL A 123 -30.17 9.89 -14.25
CA VAL A 123 -30.07 11.11 -13.45
C VAL A 123 -30.21 10.70 -11.99
N ALA A 124 -29.10 10.65 -11.27
CA ALA A 124 -29.03 10.25 -9.86
C ALA A 124 -28.70 11.45 -8.98
N GLU A 125 -29.16 11.49 -7.73
CA GLU A 125 -28.70 12.46 -6.75
C GLU A 125 -27.17 12.42 -6.63
N ALA A 126 -26.54 13.60 -6.54
CA ALA A 126 -25.10 13.72 -6.49
C ALA A 126 -24.52 13.13 -5.19
N ASN A 127 -23.39 12.44 -5.31
CA ASN A 127 -22.60 11.92 -4.20
C ASN A 127 -21.21 12.58 -4.22
N ASP A 128 -21.14 13.84 -3.79
CA ASP A 128 -19.92 14.62 -3.80
C ASP A 128 -19.11 14.38 -2.52
N LEU A 129 -17.90 13.83 -2.66
CA LEU A 129 -17.04 13.52 -1.53
C LEU A 129 -15.83 14.45 -1.46
N ALA A 130 -15.57 15.02 -0.29
CA ALA A 130 -14.43 15.90 -0.08
C ALA A 130 -13.18 15.12 0.35
N TYR A 131 -12.03 15.43 -0.24
CA TYR A 131 -10.72 15.00 0.23
C TYR A 131 -9.74 16.16 0.15
N SER A 132 -9.18 16.53 1.31
CA SER A 132 -8.44 17.79 1.48
C SER A 132 -9.29 19.00 1.05
N ASP A 133 -8.86 19.70 0.01
CA ASP A 133 -9.45 20.90 -0.57
C ASP A 133 -10.13 20.61 -1.91
N LEU A 134 -10.30 19.33 -2.26
CA LEU A 134 -10.93 18.86 -3.49
C LEU A 134 -12.26 18.15 -3.22
N THR A 135 -13.13 18.17 -4.22
CA THR A 135 -14.41 17.45 -4.22
C THR A 135 -14.45 16.48 -5.40
N PHE A 136 -14.86 15.25 -5.15
CA PHE A 136 -14.92 14.15 -6.12
C PHE A 136 -16.39 13.72 -6.31
N PRO A 137 -16.96 13.85 -7.52
CA PRO A 137 -18.36 13.54 -7.78
C PRO A 137 -18.55 12.04 -8.09
N PHE A 138 -18.82 11.25 -7.06
CA PHE A 138 -18.97 9.80 -7.22
C PHE A 138 -20.22 9.45 -8.03
N ARG A 139 -20.08 8.44 -8.87
CA ARG A 139 -21.15 7.77 -9.59
C ARG A 139 -21.03 6.29 -9.29
N GLN A 140 -22.07 5.67 -8.74
CA GLN A 140 -22.03 4.30 -8.27
C GLN A 140 -23.19 3.46 -8.79
N ALA A 141 -22.95 2.18 -9.09
CA ALA A 141 -24.02 1.26 -9.45
C ALA A 141 -24.99 1.04 -8.29
N ILE A 142 -24.47 0.86 -7.07
CA ILE A 142 -25.25 0.66 -5.85
C ILE A 142 -24.69 1.56 -4.74
N TYR A 143 -25.54 2.44 -4.20
CA TYR A 143 -25.28 3.20 -2.98
C TYR A 143 -26.03 2.55 -1.81
N VAL A 144 -25.36 2.38 -0.68
CA VAL A 144 -25.92 1.79 0.54
C VAL A 144 -25.57 2.65 1.75
N ASP A 145 -26.55 2.93 2.59
CA ASP A 145 -26.33 3.53 3.91
C ASP A 145 -27.00 2.72 5.03
N ALA A 146 -27.23 3.34 6.19
CA ALA A 146 -27.86 2.67 7.34
C ALA A 146 -29.32 2.23 7.07
N ASP A 147 -30.01 2.87 6.14
CA ASP A 147 -31.41 2.57 5.80
C ASP A 147 -31.53 1.52 4.68
N GLY A 148 -30.40 1.16 4.04
CA GLY A 148 -30.33 0.15 2.99
C GLY A 148 -29.86 0.72 1.66
N VAL A 149 -30.33 0.14 0.55
CA VAL A 149 -29.99 0.60 -0.79
C VAL A 149 -30.75 1.89 -1.10
N ASP A 150 -30.04 2.95 -1.49
CA ASP A 150 -30.63 4.20 -1.95
C ASP A 150 -30.65 4.23 -3.49
N GLU A 151 -31.82 3.96 -4.08
CA GLU A 151 -31.99 3.99 -5.53
C GLU A 151 -31.81 5.39 -6.13
N SER A 152 -32.07 6.47 -5.40
CA SER A 152 -31.96 7.84 -5.95
C SER A 152 -30.50 8.23 -6.20
N ARG A 153 -29.57 7.66 -5.43
CA ARG A 153 -28.12 7.81 -5.59
C ARG A 153 -27.45 6.68 -6.36
N SER A 154 -28.21 5.70 -6.84
CA SER A 154 -27.66 4.52 -7.53
C SER A 154 -27.78 4.66 -9.06
N VAL A 155 -27.08 3.77 -9.78
CA VAL A 155 -27.26 3.55 -11.21
C VAL A 155 -27.76 2.11 -11.44
N PRO A 156 -29.05 1.82 -11.18
CA PRO A 156 -29.58 0.46 -11.24
C PRO A 156 -29.46 -0.19 -12.62
N SER A 157 -29.36 0.62 -13.68
CA SER A 157 -29.19 0.13 -15.05
C SER A 157 -27.87 -0.61 -15.28
N ASP A 158 -26.83 -0.40 -14.47
CA ASP A 158 -25.56 -1.16 -14.53
C ASP A 158 -25.65 -2.53 -13.83
N VAL A 159 -26.64 -2.73 -12.95
CA VAL A 159 -26.78 -4.00 -12.23
C VAL A 159 -27.33 -5.08 -13.17
N ARG A 160 -26.48 -6.01 -13.58
CA ARG A 160 -26.85 -7.09 -14.51
C ARG A 160 -27.04 -8.41 -13.78
N GLY A 161 -28.20 -9.03 -13.98
CA GLY A 161 -28.54 -10.31 -13.37
C GLY A 161 -28.64 -10.26 -11.85
N GLY A 162 -28.67 -11.42 -11.22
CA GLY A 162 -28.66 -11.53 -9.76
C GLY A 162 -29.89 -10.94 -9.07
N LYS A 163 -29.71 -10.62 -7.79
CA LYS A 163 -30.72 -10.00 -6.93
C LYS A 163 -30.05 -8.94 -6.06
N VAL A 164 -30.69 -7.78 -5.93
CA VAL A 164 -30.35 -6.71 -4.99
C VAL A 164 -31.48 -6.59 -3.96
N THR A 165 -31.11 -6.32 -2.71
CA THR A 165 -31.98 -6.06 -1.55
C THR A 165 -31.31 -5.01 -0.68
N ASP A 166 -32.03 -4.46 0.29
CA ASP A 166 -31.52 -3.41 1.19
C ASP A 166 -30.24 -3.81 1.95
N THR A 167 -30.02 -5.11 2.18
CA THR A 167 -28.89 -5.61 2.98
C THR A 167 -27.91 -6.49 2.20
N ALA A 168 -28.21 -6.83 0.94
CA ALA A 168 -27.37 -7.73 0.17
C ALA A 168 -27.59 -7.66 -1.34
N ALA A 169 -26.54 -7.98 -2.10
CA ALA A 169 -26.64 -8.35 -3.50
C ALA A 169 -26.01 -9.72 -3.77
N THR A 170 -26.62 -10.49 -4.67
CA THR A 170 -26.21 -11.87 -4.95
C THR A 170 -26.19 -12.16 -6.44
N ASN A 171 -25.10 -12.75 -6.96
CA ASN A 171 -24.92 -13.12 -8.36
C ASN A 171 -25.09 -11.94 -9.35
N ILE A 172 -24.74 -10.73 -8.93
CA ILE A 172 -24.78 -9.54 -9.79
C ILE A 172 -23.52 -9.45 -10.66
N GLN A 173 -23.63 -8.79 -11.81
CA GLN A 173 -22.51 -8.38 -12.63
C GLN A 173 -22.53 -6.86 -12.83
N LEU A 174 -21.38 -6.22 -12.61
CA LEU A 174 -21.16 -4.77 -12.83
C LEU A 174 -20.02 -4.60 -13.84
N LEU A 175 -20.25 -3.84 -14.92
CA LEU A 175 -19.26 -3.65 -15.98
C LEU A 175 -19.14 -2.16 -16.33
N SER A 176 -17.92 -1.67 -16.47
CA SER A 176 -17.66 -0.28 -16.85
C SER A 176 -16.47 -0.19 -17.80
N ASP A 177 -16.58 0.61 -18.86
CA ASP A 177 -15.45 1.13 -19.64
C ASP A 177 -15.36 2.68 -19.60
N GLY A 178 -16.27 3.30 -18.82
CA GLY A 178 -16.22 4.69 -18.45
C GLY A 178 -15.22 4.94 -17.31
N GLU A 179 -14.71 6.16 -17.26
CA GLU A 179 -13.75 6.56 -16.24
C GLU A 179 -14.44 6.95 -14.91
N ALA A 180 -13.73 6.71 -13.81
CA ALA A 180 -14.13 7.09 -12.44
C ALA A 180 -15.56 6.69 -12.03
N PHE A 181 -16.00 5.50 -12.45
CA PHE A 181 -17.25 4.88 -12.00
C PHE A 181 -17.01 3.85 -10.90
N ASN A 182 -17.85 3.88 -9.88
CA ASN A 182 -17.81 2.99 -8.72
C ASN A 182 -18.84 1.86 -8.83
N GLY A 183 -18.52 0.69 -8.28
CA GLY A 183 -19.47 -0.43 -8.24
C GLY A 183 -20.44 -0.29 -7.07
N VAL A 184 -19.96 -0.65 -5.87
CA VAL A 184 -20.78 -0.63 -4.65
C VAL A 184 -20.14 0.32 -3.63
N TYR A 185 -20.90 1.30 -3.17
CA TYR A 185 -20.49 2.27 -2.17
C TYR A 185 -21.35 2.11 -0.91
N VAL A 186 -20.74 1.67 0.19
CA VAL A 186 -21.42 1.44 1.48
C VAL A 186 -20.89 2.44 2.50
N THR A 187 -21.78 3.17 3.14
CA THR A 187 -21.42 4.24 4.07
C THR A 187 -22.34 4.35 5.28
N GLY A 188 -22.04 5.28 6.18
CA GLY A 188 -22.98 5.81 7.16
C GLY A 188 -23.55 4.81 8.17
N GLY A 189 -22.86 3.69 8.43
CA GLY A 189 -23.36 2.63 9.30
C GLY A 189 -24.05 1.48 8.55
N GLY A 190 -24.04 1.49 7.22
CA GLY A 190 -24.62 0.43 6.39
C GLY A 190 -23.93 -0.92 6.61
N THR A 191 -24.72 -1.99 6.65
CA THR A 191 -24.22 -3.37 6.67
C THR A 191 -24.68 -4.08 5.41
N TYR A 192 -23.74 -4.46 4.56
CA TYR A 192 -24.06 -4.99 3.23
C TYR A 192 -23.21 -6.19 2.84
N THR A 193 -23.84 -7.22 2.27
CA THR A 193 -23.16 -8.43 1.80
C THR A 193 -23.29 -8.60 0.29
N LEU A 194 -22.16 -8.77 -0.39
CA LEU A 194 -22.07 -9.15 -1.79
C LEU A 194 -21.70 -10.63 -1.89
N THR A 195 -22.59 -11.45 -2.44
CA THR A 195 -22.36 -12.89 -2.66
C THR A 195 -22.21 -13.19 -4.15
N ASP A 196 -21.08 -13.79 -4.52
CA ASP A 196 -20.71 -14.12 -5.90
C ASP A 196 -20.81 -12.94 -6.90
N PRO A 197 -20.39 -11.70 -6.56
CA PRO A 197 -20.40 -10.62 -7.54
C PRO A 197 -19.32 -10.81 -8.61
N LYS A 198 -19.60 -10.38 -9.83
CA LYS A 198 -18.62 -10.26 -10.91
C LYS A 198 -18.46 -8.79 -11.30
N ILE A 199 -17.29 -8.21 -11.04
CA ILE A 199 -17.02 -6.80 -11.35
C ILE A 199 -15.84 -6.73 -12.29
N ALA A 200 -15.98 -6.03 -13.42
CA ALA A 200 -14.85 -5.80 -14.32
C ALA A 200 -14.91 -4.40 -14.90
N PHE A 201 -13.97 -3.55 -14.47
CA PHE A 201 -13.91 -2.15 -14.84
C PHE A 201 -12.64 -1.83 -15.64
N ALA A 202 -12.82 -1.15 -16.78
CA ALA A 202 -11.76 -0.61 -17.60
C ALA A 202 -11.79 0.93 -17.59
N GLY A 203 -10.65 1.55 -17.83
CA GLY A 203 -10.48 3.00 -17.82
C GLY A 203 -10.03 3.52 -16.45
N ASN A 204 -9.59 4.76 -16.41
CA ASN A 204 -8.90 5.29 -15.23
C ASN A 204 -9.87 5.66 -14.10
N GLY A 205 -9.46 5.40 -12.86
CA GLY A 205 -9.95 6.13 -11.70
C GLY A 205 -9.24 7.50 -11.61
N ARG A 206 -9.41 8.20 -10.49
CA ARG A 206 -8.73 9.50 -10.30
C ARG A 206 -8.08 9.64 -8.92
N CYS A 207 -8.62 9.00 -7.88
CA CYS A 207 -8.04 9.06 -6.54
C CYS A 207 -8.44 7.85 -5.69
N ASP A 208 -7.50 6.94 -5.45
CA ASP A 208 -7.67 5.78 -4.58
C ASP A 208 -7.46 6.11 -3.07
N PHE A 209 -7.18 7.36 -2.71
CA PHE A 209 -7.24 7.86 -1.32
C PHE A 209 -8.66 8.22 -0.86
N ILE A 210 -9.63 8.14 -1.77
CA ILE A 210 -11.06 8.23 -1.44
C ILE A 210 -11.87 7.15 -2.18
N GLY A 211 -11.23 6.43 -3.10
CA GLY A 211 -11.84 5.34 -3.85
C GLY A 211 -12.61 5.76 -5.08
N TYR A 212 -12.29 6.89 -5.69
CA TYR A 212 -13.01 7.39 -6.86
C TYR A 212 -12.65 6.57 -8.11
N GLY A 213 -13.61 5.75 -8.57
CA GLY A 213 -13.44 4.73 -9.60
C GLY A 213 -13.24 3.29 -9.08
N ALA A 214 -13.31 3.06 -7.77
CA ALA A 214 -13.09 1.74 -7.19
C ALA A 214 -14.29 0.78 -7.37
N SER A 215 -14.02 -0.53 -7.46
CA SER A 215 -15.10 -1.54 -7.54
C SER A 215 -15.99 -1.54 -6.32
N VAL A 216 -15.41 -1.53 -5.11
CA VAL A 216 -16.16 -1.42 -3.87
C VAL A 216 -15.50 -0.45 -2.89
N VAL A 217 -16.33 0.30 -2.17
CA VAL A 217 -15.92 1.21 -1.11
C VAL A 217 -16.76 0.93 0.12
N GLY A 218 -16.11 0.60 1.24
CA GLY A 218 -16.71 0.60 2.57
C GLY A 218 -16.12 1.75 3.39
N THR A 219 -16.94 2.70 3.82
CA THR A 219 -16.46 3.86 4.57
C THR A 219 -17.42 4.27 5.68
N GLY A 220 -16.94 5.02 6.66
CA GLY A 220 -17.75 5.59 7.73
C GLY A 220 -17.97 4.65 8.92
N ALA A 221 -18.25 5.27 10.07
CA ALA A 221 -18.41 4.56 11.33
C ALA A 221 -19.61 3.62 11.32
N GLY A 222 -19.42 2.42 11.86
CA GLY A 222 -20.44 1.38 11.93
C GLY A 222 -20.66 0.62 10.61
N THR A 223 -20.01 1.03 9.52
CA THR A 223 -20.15 0.38 8.22
C THR A 223 -19.46 -0.99 8.20
N THR A 224 -20.19 -2.01 7.76
CA THR A 224 -19.65 -3.35 7.48
C THR A 224 -19.95 -3.76 6.05
N LEU A 225 -18.91 -4.08 5.28
CA LEU A 225 -19.05 -4.57 3.92
C LEU A 225 -18.40 -5.95 3.78
N VAL A 226 -19.20 -6.94 3.38
CA VAL A 226 -18.73 -8.32 3.17
C VAL A 226 -18.77 -8.67 1.70
N LEU A 227 -17.66 -9.15 1.14
CA LEU A 227 -17.56 -9.77 -0.18
C LEU A 227 -17.31 -11.26 0.02
N ASP A 228 -18.18 -12.12 -0.49
CA ASP A 228 -18.04 -13.57 -0.45
C ASP A 228 -18.16 -14.14 -1.86
N GLY A 229 -17.12 -14.82 -2.36
CA GLY A 229 -17.14 -15.38 -3.71
C GLY A 229 -16.93 -14.36 -4.85
N ALA A 230 -16.38 -13.17 -4.55
CA ALA A 230 -16.23 -12.12 -5.54
C ALA A 230 -15.18 -12.47 -6.62
N THR A 231 -15.48 -12.09 -7.86
CA THR A 231 -14.49 -12.04 -8.95
C THR A 231 -14.39 -10.60 -9.44
N ILE A 232 -13.24 -9.95 -9.19
CA ILE A 232 -12.97 -8.58 -9.60
C ILE A 232 -11.77 -8.56 -10.54
N SER A 233 -11.90 -7.92 -11.71
CA SER A 233 -10.82 -7.75 -12.70
C SER A 233 -10.87 -6.36 -13.28
N ASN A 234 -10.04 -5.46 -12.77
CA ASN A 234 -9.96 -4.08 -13.24
C ASN A 234 -8.70 -3.80 -14.07
N GLU A 235 -8.79 -2.85 -14.98
CA GLU A 235 -7.66 -2.34 -15.76
C GLU A 235 -7.74 -0.82 -15.85
N GLY A 236 -6.73 -0.11 -15.35
CA GLY A 236 -6.73 1.34 -15.37
C GLY A 236 -5.94 1.96 -14.23
N VAL A 237 -5.50 3.21 -14.43
CA VAL A 237 -4.78 3.99 -13.42
C VAL A 237 -5.67 4.18 -12.20
N VAL A 238 -5.17 3.83 -11.02
CA VAL A 238 -5.88 3.86 -9.72
C VAL A 238 -7.30 3.26 -9.78
N ARG A 239 -7.53 2.27 -10.65
CA ARG A 239 -8.81 1.54 -10.77
C ARG A 239 -8.90 0.41 -9.74
N THR A 240 -8.80 0.81 -8.47
CA THR A 240 -8.68 -0.08 -7.31
C THR A 240 -9.89 -0.99 -7.11
N ALA A 241 -9.69 -2.21 -6.63
CA ALA A 241 -10.80 -3.12 -6.36
C ALA A 241 -11.49 -2.77 -5.03
N VAL A 242 -10.73 -2.69 -3.93
CA VAL A 242 -11.29 -2.53 -2.57
C VAL A 242 -10.74 -1.29 -1.90
N ILE A 243 -11.66 -0.45 -1.42
CA ILE A 243 -11.35 0.67 -0.53
C ILE A 243 -12.07 0.46 0.79
N ALA A 244 -11.32 0.56 1.88
CA ALA A 244 -11.85 0.58 3.24
C ALA A 244 -11.37 1.87 3.89
N ASP A 245 -12.27 2.67 4.45
CA ASP A 245 -11.93 3.97 5.04
C ASP A 245 -12.77 4.30 6.29
N ALA A 246 -12.33 5.31 7.03
CA ALA A 246 -13.09 6.00 8.08
C ALA A 246 -13.78 5.05 9.07
N THR A 247 -13.01 4.14 9.68
CA THR A 247 -13.42 3.16 10.70
C THR A 247 -14.33 2.02 10.21
N ALA A 248 -14.54 1.88 8.89
CA ALA A 248 -15.31 0.77 8.34
C ALA A 248 -14.62 -0.59 8.57
N HIS A 249 -15.43 -1.65 8.51
CA HIS A 249 -14.97 -3.03 8.55
C HIS A 249 -15.29 -3.74 7.23
N VAL A 250 -14.26 -4.00 6.42
CA VAL A 250 -14.40 -4.70 5.14
C VAL A 250 -13.86 -6.12 5.25
N ILE A 251 -14.68 -7.11 4.89
CA ILE A 251 -14.33 -8.53 4.95
C ILE A 251 -14.46 -9.11 3.54
N VAL A 252 -13.39 -9.65 3.00
CA VAL A 252 -13.35 -10.29 1.69
C VAL A 252 -13.00 -11.75 1.88
N LYS A 253 -13.86 -12.67 1.44
CA LYS A 253 -13.65 -14.10 1.59
C LYS A 253 -13.95 -14.88 0.32
N ASN A 254 -13.24 -15.98 0.12
CA ASN A 254 -13.41 -16.88 -1.02
C ASN A 254 -13.36 -16.17 -2.40
N SER A 255 -12.58 -15.11 -2.51
CA SER A 255 -12.65 -14.16 -3.64
C SER A 255 -11.37 -14.11 -4.46
N SER A 256 -11.46 -13.67 -5.70
CA SER A 256 -10.34 -13.40 -6.60
C SER A 256 -10.40 -11.96 -7.09
N LEU A 257 -9.35 -11.19 -6.83
CA LEU A 257 -9.26 -9.77 -7.14
C LEU A 257 -7.98 -9.51 -7.93
N HIS A 258 -8.11 -8.91 -9.11
CA HIS A 258 -7.00 -8.48 -9.93
C HIS A 258 -7.17 -7.03 -10.41
N CYS A 259 -6.10 -6.24 -10.33
CA CYS A 259 -6.02 -4.90 -10.90
C CYS A 259 -4.78 -4.75 -11.79
N ALA A 260 -4.98 -4.39 -13.06
CA ALA A 260 -3.92 -4.15 -14.04
C ALA A 260 -3.64 -2.65 -14.26
N ASP A 261 -2.40 -2.31 -14.61
CA ASP A 261 -1.98 -0.93 -14.83
C ASP A 261 -2.75 -0.32 -16.02
N GLY A 262 -2.99 0.98 -15.97
CA GLY A 262 -3.53 1.76 -17.09
C GLY A 262 -2.49 2.65 -17.76
N THR A 263 -2.96 3.50 -18.67
CA THR A 263 -2.16 4.58 -19.26
C THR A 263 -2.28 5.83 -18.39
N VAL A 264 -1.15 6.28 -17.84
CA VAL A 264 -1.05 7.56 -17.10
C VAL A 264 -1.37 8.72 -18.06
N PRO A 265 -2.34 9.59 -17.74
CA PRO A 265 -2.65 10.73 -18.59
C PRO A 265 -1.48 11.72 -18.72
N ASP A 266 -1.27 12.27 -19.92
CA ASP A 266 -0.13 13.12 -20.28
C ASP A 266 -0.05 14.42 -19.44
N GLU A 267 -1.16 14.86 -18.86
CA GLU A 267 -1.21 16.04 -18.01
C GLU A 267 -0.56 15.84 -16.64
N TYR A 268 -0.25 14.60 -16.22
CA TYR A 268 0.46 14.31 -14.97
C TYR A 268 1.98 14.38 -15.14
N PRO A 269 2.73 14.68 -14.06
CA PRO A 269 4.18 14.77 -14.15
C PRO A 269 4.79 13.39 -14.45
N THR A 270 5.66 13.31 -15.46
CA THR A 270 6.30 12.05 -15.89
C THR A 270 7.03 11.33 -14.76
N ALA A 271 7.67 12.07 -13.85
CA ALA A 271 8.37 11.50 -12.70
C ALA A 271 7.45 11.13 -11.53
N GLY A 272 6.16 11.48 -11.59
CA GLY A 272 5.19 11.33 -10.51
C GLY A 272 5.10 12.54 -9.57
N THR A 273 4.10 12.48 -8.68
CA THR A 273 3.87 13.47 -7.62
C THR A 273 3.66 12.75 -6.29
N GLY A 274 4.20 13.31 -5.20
CA GLY A 274 3.94 12.83 -3.84
C GLY A 274 2.71 13.50 -3.20
N ASP A 275 2.01 14.36 -3.95
CA ASP A 275 0.77 14.99 -3.51
C ASP A 275 -0.37 13.99 -3.60
N THR A 276 -0.82 13.44 -2.46
CA THR A 276 -1.82 12.36 -2.40
C THR A 276 -3.17 12.73 -3.01
N ARG A 277 -3.45 14.03 -3.20
CA ARG A 277 -4.61 14.53 -3.94
C ARG A 277 -4.57 14.19 -5.43
N TYR A 278 -3.36 13.97 -5.98
CA TYR A 278 -3.06 13.75 -7.39
C TYR A 278 -2.12 12.55 -7.63
N MET A 279 -1.80 11.77 -6.60
CA MET A 279 -0.86 10.65 -6.73
C MET A 279 -1.54 9.48 -7.41
N ILE A 280 -1.13 9.22 -8.65
CA ILE A 280 -1.68 8.14 -9.49
C ILE A 280 -0.64 7.11 -9.94
N THR A 281 0.62 7.30 -9.55
CA THR A 281 1.72 6.37 -9.81
C THR A 281 2.44 6.08 -8.50
N VAL A 282 3.04 4.89 -8.40
CA VAL A 282 3.88 4.58 -7.25
C VAL A 282 5.04 5.57 -7.16
N PRO A 283 5.37 6.06 -5.96
CA PRO A 283 6.61 6.79 -5.76
C PRO A 283 7.81 5.92 -6.18
N TRP A 284 8.47 6.24 -7.30
CA TRP A 284 9.64 5.48 -7.80
C TRP A 284 10.79 5.39 -6.80
N MET A 285 10.85 6.31 -5.83
CA MET A 285 11.77 6.32 -4.69
C MET A 285 11.62 5.09 -3.77
N LEU A 286 10.64 4.22 -4.02
CA LEU A 286 10.51 2.90 -3.41
C LEU A 286 11.20 1.80 -4.23
N GLY A 287 11.86 2.12 -5.33
CA GLY A 287 12.44 1.14 -6.24
C GLY A 287 11.41 0.43 -7.13
N LEU A 288 10.24 1.05 -7.33
CA LEU A 288 9.07 0.48 -8.00
C LEU A 288 8.59 1.31 -9.20
N SER A 289 7.79 0.67 -10.04
CA SER A 289 6.93 1.30 -11.05
C SER A 289 5.50 0.74 -10.92
N GLY A 290 4.54 1.35 -11.61
CA GLY A 290 3.12 0.95 -11.56
C GLY A 290 2.18 2.09 -11.20
N ASN A 291 0.89 1.88 -11.45
CA ASN A 291 -0.14 2.91 -11.29
C ASN A 291 -1.47 2.39 -10.74
N VAL A 292 -1.54 1.15 -10.25
CA VAL A 292 -2.73 0.63 -9.59
C VAL A 292 -2.43 -0.18 -8.33
N ARG A 293 -3.26 0.02 -7.31
CA ARG A 293 -3.33 -0.84 -6.13
C ARG A 293 -4.61 -1.67 -6.16
N THR A 294 -4.54 -2.92 -5.70
CA THR A 294 -5.76 -3.75 -5.61
C THR A 294 -6.60 -3.37 -4.40
N THR A 295 -5.94 -3.04 -3.28
CA THR A 295 -6.56 -2.59 -2.05
C THR A 295 -5.91 -1.29 -1.57
N ASN A 296 -6.72 -0.36 -1.07
CA ASN A 296 -6.24 0.71 -0.22
C ASN A 296 -7.08 0.81 1.07
N LEU A 297 -6.42 0.62 2.21
CA LEU A 297 -6.97 0.78 3.55
C LEU A 297 -6.57 2.16 4.07
N LEU A 298 -7.57 2.94 4.48
CA LEU A 298 -7.45 4.36 4.74
C LEU A 298 -8.04 4.71 6.12
N GLY A 299 -7.84 5.96 6.54
CA GLY A 299 -8.50 6.50 7.73
C GLY A 299 -7.91 5.99 9.05
N THR A 300 -8.63 6.16 10.15
CA THR A 300 -8.18 5.74 11.48
C THR A 300 -8.94 4.51 11.94
N SER A 301 -8.25 3.51 12.50
CA SER A 301 -8.86 2.30 13.09
C SER A 301 -9.79 1.51 12.15
N THR A 302 -9.60 1.66 10.84
CA THR A 302 -10.32 0.91 9.81
C THR A 302 -9.78 -0.52 9.73
N LYS A 303 -10.62 -1.48 9.37
CA LYS A 303 -10.25 -2.89 9.26
C LYS A 303 -10.52 -3.43 7.86
N ALA A 304 -9.56 -4.15 7.30
CA ALA A 304 -9.75 -4.94 6.08
C ALA A 304 -9.19 -6.36 6.27
N SER A 305 -10.01 -7.38 6.01
CA SER A 305 -9.65 -8.79 6.21
C SER A 305 -9.90 -9.64 4.97
N TYR A 306 -8.91 -10.43 4.56
CA TYR A 306 -8.92 -11.28 3.38
C TYR A 306 -8.78 -12.77 3.74
N ILE A 307 -9.82 -13.57 3.54
CA ILE A 307 -9.86 -14.97 3.96
C ILE A 307 -9.99 -15.87 2.74
N ASN A 308 -9.09 -16.84 2.57
CA ASN A 308 -9.13 -17.81 1.47
C ASN A 308 -9.33 -17.12 0.10
N SER A 309 -8.55 -16.07 -0.16
CA SER A 309 -8.74 -15.21 -1.33
C SER A 309 -7.43 -15.01 -2.10
N THR A 310 -7.52 -14.62 -3.37
CA THR A 310 -6.39 -14.21 -4.19
C THR A 310 -6.49 -12.71 -4.47
N ILE A 311 -5.42 -11.97 -4.16
CA ILE A 311 -5.33 -10.52 -4.32
C ILE A 311 -4.06 -10.22 -5.10
N SER A 312 -4.20 -9.65 -6.30
CA SER A 312 -3.03 -9.32 -7.12
C SER A 312 -3.17 -8.01 -7.88
N SER A 313 -2.09 -7.25 -7.91
CA SER A 313 -1.94 -6.12 -8.83
C SER A 313 -0.98 -6.49 -9.96
N GLU A 314 -1.02 -5.80 -11.09
CA GLU A 314 0.06 -5.91 -12.09
C GLU A 314 1.36 -5.36 -11.50
N LYS A 315 1.34 -4.11 -11.04
CA LYS A 315 2.49 -3.49 -10.35
C LYS A 315 2.06 -2.77 -9.06
N TRP A 316 2.87 -1.84 -8.55
CA TRP A 316 2.64 -1.08 -7.31
C TRP A 316 2.32 -1.92 -6.07
N GLY A 317 1.06 -2.31 -5.80
CA GLY A 317 0.69 -2.94 -4.52
C GLY A 317 -0.59 -3.79 -4.52
N ALA A 318 -0.54 -4.93 -3.85
CA ALA A 318 -1.73 -5.75 -3.62
C ALA A 318 -2.54 -5.27 -2.39
N LEU A 319 -1.92 -5.17 -1.23
CA LEU A 319 -2.54 -4.78 0.04
C LEU A 319 -1.91 -3.51 0.63
N SER A 320 -2.45 -2.35 0.30
CA SER A 320 -1.90 -1.09 0.81
C SER A 320 -2.69 -0.56 1.99
N VAL A 321 -1.98 -0.05 3.00
CA VAL A 321 -2.52 0.91 3.95
C VAL A 321 -1.84 2.25 3.70
N ASP A 322 -2.57 3.26 3.24
CA ASP A 322 -2.00 4.57 2.90
C ASP A 322 -2.85 5.68 3.52
N GLY A 323 -2.23 6.73 4.04
CA GLY A 323 -2.94 7.74 4.85
C GLY A 323 -3.70 7.17 6.07
N GLY A 324 -3.39 5.92 6.46
CA GLY A 324 -4.04 5.22 7.56
C GLY A 324 -3.40 5.48 8.93
N SER A 325 -4.13 5.24 10.02
CA SER A 325 -3.57 5.25 11.38
C SER A 325 -4.27 4.24 12.28
N TYR A 326 -3.51 3.42 13.02
CA TYR A 326 -4.03 2.38 13.91
C TYR A 326 -5.00 1.40 13.22
N CYS A 327 -4.89 1.22 11.90
CA CYS A 327 -5.72 0.29 11.14
C CYS A 327 -5.27 -1.16 11.38
N THR A 328 -6.14 -2.11 11.04
CA THR A 328 -5.81 -3.53 11.03
C THR A 328 -6.03 -4.12 9.65
N LEU A 329 -4.96 -4.68 9.07
CA LEU A 329 -5.02 -5.45 7.84
C LEU A 329 -4.79 -6.92 8.17
N THR A 330 -5.58 -7.83 7.61
CA THR A 330 -5.42 -9.27 7.88
C THR A 330 -5.60 -10.07 6.61
N ALA A 331 -4.75 -11.08 6.41
CA ALA A 331 -4.97 -12.12 5.42
C ALA A 331 -4.77 -13.50 6.04
N ILE A 332 -5.69 -14.42 5.75
CA ILE A 332 -5.71 -15.79 6.26
C ILE A 332 -5.90 -16.74 5.08
N ASN A 333 -4.97 -17.68 4.87
CA ASN A 333 -5.01 -18.65 3.77
C ASN A 333 -5.17 -18.01 2.38
N SER A 334 -4.59 -16.83 2.20
CA SER A 334 -4.75 -16.03 0.98
C SER A 334 -3.46 -15.98 0.16
N THR A 335 -3.60 -15.75 -1.14
CA THR A 335 -2.48 -15.49 -2.06
C THR A 335 -2.39 -14.00 -2.35
N ILE A 336 -1.21 -13.43 -2.16
CA ILE A 336 -0.89 -12.02 -2.40
C ILE A 336 0.19 -11.97 -3.48
N ALA A 337 -0.07 -11.31 -4.61
CA ALA A 337 0.85 -11.39 -5.74
C ALA A 337 1.00 -10.11 -6.57
N ASN A 338 2.09 -10.03 -7.34
CA ASN A 338 2.25 -9.06 -8.43
C ASN A 338 2.42 -9.79 -9.77
N THR A 339 1.57 -9.52 -10.75
CA THR A 339 1.61 -10.25 -12.05
C THR A 339 2.55 -9.61 -13.08
N GLY A 340 2.93 -8.35 -12.90
CA GLY A 340 3.82 -7.58 -13.78
C GLY A 340 5.29 -7.60 -13.37
N GLY A 341 5.67 -8.44 -12.40
CA GLY A 341 7.05 -8.64 -11.97
C GLY A 341 7.67 -7.51 -11.15
N GLN A 342 6.90 -6.50 -10.77
CA GLN A 342 7.29 -5.44 -9.84
C GLN A 342 6.17 -5.13 -8.87
N GLY A 343 6.49 -4.61 -7.69
CA GLY A 343 5.52 -4.18 -6.68
C GLY A 343 5.73 -4.82 -5.32
N TYR A 344 4.81 -4.49 -4.41
CA TYR A 344 4.78 -5.06 -3.06
C TYR A 344 3.54 -5.90 -2.79
N GLY A 345 3.66 -6.82 -1.84
CA GLY A 345 2.54 -7.53 -1.24
C GLY A 345 1.76 -6.64 -0.30
N SER A 346 2.45 -6.00 0.65
CA SER A 346 1.87 -5.11 1.65
C SER A 346 2.62 -3.79 1.82
N TYR A 347 1.90 -2.73 2.16
CA TYR A 347 2.45 -1.43 2.56
C TYR A 347 1.79 -0.98 3.86
N ALA A 348 2.58 -0.75 4.92
CA ALA A 348 2.07 -0.49 6.25
C ALA A 348 2.58 0.84 6.82
N ILE A 349 1.69 1.77 7.15
CA ILE A 349 2.01 3.09 7.71
C ILE A 349 1.08 3.46 8.87
N GLY A 350 1.56 4.27 9.81
CA GLY A 350 0.69 4.90 10.81
C GLY A 350 0.29 4.01 11.98
N ASN A 351 1.21 3.19 12.49
CA ASN A 351 0.98 2.25 13.59
C ASN A 351 -0.11 1.20 13.27
N VAL A 352 -0.10 0.70 12.04
CA VAL A 352 -0.95 -0.39 11.58
C VAL A 352 -0.52 -1.72 12.20
N THR A 353 -1.48 -2.61 12.42
CA THR A 353 -1.22 -4.02 12.71
C THR A 353 -1.61 -4.88 11.51
N GLU A 354 -0.67 -5.68 11.01
CA GLU A 354 -0.87 -6.62 9.92
C GLU A 354 -0.70 -8.06 10.38
N HIS A 355 -1.63 -8.93 9.98
CA HIS A 355 -1.58 -10.37 10.27
C HIS A 355 -1.66 -11.18 8.97
N PHE A 356 -0.67 -12.04 8.74
CA PHE A 356 -0.60 -12.94 7.58
C PHE A 356 -0.43 -14.39 8.06
N LEU A 357 -1.53 -15.14 8.03
CA LEU A 357 -1.56 -16.52 8.53
C LEU A 357 -1.82 -17.52 7.40
N GLY A 358 -0.90 -18.47 7.18
CA GLY A 358 -1.01 -19.48 6.13
C GLY A 358 -1.09 -18.90 4.71
N CYS A 359 -0.49 -17.74 4.49
CA CYS A 359 -0.56 -17.01 3.22
C CYS A 359 0.54 -17.43 2.24
N THR A 360 0.33 -17.16 0.96
CA THR A 360 1.39 -17.25 -0.06
C THR A 360 1.63 -15.87 -0.64
N PHE A 361 2.86 -15.37 -0.56
CA PHE A 361 3.30 -14.18 -1.27
C PHE A 361 4.11 -14.59 -2.50
N ASP A 362 3.75 -14.05 -3.66
CA ASP A 362 4.50 -14.16 -4.92
C ASP A 362 4.62 -12.76 -5.54
N VAL A 363 5.63 -12.01 -5.07
CA VAL A 363 5.72 -10.56 -5.27
C VAL A 363 7.00 -10.18 -5.98
N GLY A 364 6.91 -9.17 -6.84
CA GLY A 364 8.02 -8.78 -7.72
C GLY A 364 9.20 -8.20 -6.95
N ASP A 365 8.94 -7.41 -5.90
CA ASP A 365 10.00 -6.72 -5.16
C ASP A 365 9.93 -6.95 -3.66
N TYR A 366 8.83 -6.57 -3.00
CA TYR A 366 8.73 -6.54 -1.53
C TYR A 366 7.58 -7.38 -1.00
N ALA A 367 7.78 -8.19 0.03
CA ALA A 367 6.64 -8.70 0.79
C ALA A 367 5.97 -7.56 1.58
N LEU A 368 6.78 -6.68 2.18
CA LEU A 368 6.34 -5.56 3.00
C LEU A 368 7.22 -4.31 2.83
N ILE A 369 6.59 -3.17 2.58
CA ILE A 369 7.18 -1.85 2.83
C ILE A 369 6.65 -1.31 4.16
N HIS A 370 7.57 -1.04 5.08
CA HIS A 370 7.27 -0.79 6.48
C HIS A 370 7.56 0.67 6.89
N TRP A 371 6.49 1.43 7.10
CA TRP A 371 6.44 2.85 7.46
C TRP A 371 5.86 3.10 8.86
N GLY A 372 6.22 2.23 9.79
CA GLY A 372 5.96 2.41 11.21
C GLY A 372 4.73 1.65 11.66
N ALA A 373 4.81 0.33 11.64
CA ALA A 373 3.72 -0.61 11.86
C ALA A 373 4.22 -1.83 12.66
N SER A 374 3.35 -2.83 12.79
CA SER A 374 3.68 -4.18 13.26
C SER A 374 3.11 -5.20 12.27
N ALA A 375 3.91 -6.16 11.82
CA ALA A 375 3.45 -7.25 10.96
C ALA A 375 3.80 -8.62 11.55
N HIS A 376 2.91 -9.59 11.38
CA HIS A 376 3.07 -10.98 11.82
C HIS A 376 2.86 -11.94 10.64
N TYR A 377 3.83 -12.83 10.42
CA TYR A 377 3.78 -13.93 9.45
C TYR A 377 3.85 -15.25 10.23
N GLY A 378 2.84 -16.10 10.07
CA GLY A 378 2.77 -17.35 10.82
C GLY A 378 1.84 -18.38 10.20
N ASP A 379 1.60 -19.47 10.91
CA ASP A 379 0.72 -20.54 10.47
C ASP A 379 -0.76 -20.20 10.71
N SER A 380 -1.64 -20.62 9.79
CA SER A 380 -3.09 -20.58 9.96
C SER A 380 -3.61 -21.71 10.87
N THR A 381 -2.97 -21.89 12.03
CA THR A 381 -3.44 -22.87 13.02
C THR A 381 -4.90 -22.58 13.40
N ARG A 382 -5.66 -23.64 13.72
CA ARG A 382 -7.08 -23.49 14.07
C ARG A 382 -7.28 -22.51 15.24
N THR A 383 -6.37 -22.51 16.21
CA THR A 383 -6.41 -21.60 17.37
C THR A 383 -6.15 -20.15 16.95
N ALA A 384 -5.11 -19.89 16.16
CA ALA A 384 -4.78 -18.53 15.72
C ALA A 384 -5.88 -17.93 14.85
N VAL A 385 -6.41 -18.70 13.90
CA VAL A 385 -7.52 -18.26 13.04
C VAL A 385 -8.80 -18.01 13.86
N ALA A 386 -9.13 -18.87 14.82
CA ALA A 386 -10.28 -18.65 15.70
C ALA A 386 -10.11 -17.41 16.60
N ALA A 387 -8.89 -17.13 17.05
CA ALA A 387 -8.56 -15.93 17.81
C ALA A 387 -8.78 -14.66 16.97
N LEU A 388 -8.25 -14.61 15.74
CA LEU A 388 -8.49 -13.48 14.82
C LEU A 388 -9.96 -13.34 14.43
N ASN A 389 -10.66 -14.44 14.17
CA ASN A 389 -12.11 -14.40 13.90
C ASN A 389 -12.88 -13.72 15.04
N THR A 390 -12.49 -13.99 16.29
CA THR A 390 -13.12 -13.40 17.47
C THR A 390 -12.70 -11.95 17.68
N SER A 391 -11.39 -11.65 17.66
CA SER A 391 -10.88 -10.31 17.98
C SER A 391 -11.21 -9.27 16.92
N LEU A 392 -11.31 -9.69 15.66
CA LEU A 392 -11.64 -8.82 14.55
C LEU A 392 -13.11 -8.87 14.16
N GLU A 393 -13.91 -9.74 14.79
CA GLU A 393 -15.33 -9.93 14.48
C GLU A 393 -15.57 -10.32 13.00
N LEU A 394 -14.74 -11.24 12.45
CA LEU A 394 -14.77 -11.60 11.03
C LEU A 394 -16.05 -12.35 10.60
N GLY A 395 -16.86 -12.79 11.56
CA GLY A 395 -18.14 -13.43 11.29
C GLY A 395 -18.06 -14.81 10.64
N LEU A 396 -16.90 -15.49 10.70
CA LEU A 396 -16.76 -16.85 10.16
C LEU A 396 -17.54 -17.84 11.04
N THR A 397 -18.38 -18.64 10.39
CA THR A 397 -19.13 -19.73 11.02
C THR A 397 -18.20 -20.87 11.43
N THR A 398 -18.67 -21.74 12.34
CA THR A 398 -17.94 -22.97 12.71
C THR A 398 -17.62 -23.83 11.49
N ALA A 399 -18.53 -23.90 10.52
CA ALA A 399 -18.32 -24.66 9.30
C ALA A 399 -17.23 -24.04 8.39
N GLU A 400 -17.19 -22.72 8.27
CA GLU A 400 -16.13 -22.01 7.53
C GLU A 400 -14.76 -22.18 8.20
N LEU A 401 -14.69 -21.98 9.52
CA LEU A 401 -13.46 -22.23 10.30
C LEU A 401 -12.97 -23.67 10.15
N TYR A 402 -13.89 -24.64 10.09
CA TYR A 402 -13.52 -26.04 9.91
C TYR A 402 -12.92 -26.32 8.52
N LYS A 403 -13.43 -25.64 7.49
CA LYS A 403 -13.00 -25.77 6.08
C LYS A 403 -11.67 -25.10 5.79
N LEU A 404 -11.25 -24.11 6.56
CA LEU A 404 -9.94 -23.48 6.39
C LEU A 404 -8.84 -24.49 6.73
N PRO A 405 -7.94 -24.82 5.80
CA PRO A 405 -6.82 -25.70 6.09
C PRO A 405 -5.81 -25.00 7.00
N VAL A 406 -5.11 -25.77 7.84
CA VAL A 406 -3.90 -25.29 8.50
C VAL A 406 -2.78 -25.28 7.46
N ARG A 407 -2.13 -24.14 7.30
CA ARG A 407 -1.02 -23.91 6.37
C ARG A 407 0.01 -23.03 7.02
N SER A 408 1.27 -23.24 6.65
CA SER A 408 2.33 -22.29 6.94
C SER A 408 2.35 -21.17 5.91
N THR A 409 2.88 -20.01 6.30
CA THR A 409 3.05 -18.89 5.37
C THR A 409 4.28 -19.12 4.50
N GLU A 410 4.18 -18.83 3.22
CA GLU A 410 5.28 -18.85 2.26
C GLU A 410 5.45 -17.46 1.65
N VAL A 411 6.65 -16.92 1.71
CA VAL A 411 6.99 -15.61 1.19
C VAL A 411 8.04 -15.74 0.12
N ASN A 412 7.64 -15.55 -1.14
CA ASN A 412 8.56 -15.47 -2.28
C ASN A 412 8.58 -14.02 -2.80
N ALA A 413 9.69 -13.32 -2.55
CA ALA A 413 9.87 -11.94 -2.99
C ALA A 413 11.05 -11.82 -3.96
N GLY A 414 10.83 -11.21 -5.13
CA GLY A 414 11.86 -11.09 -6.16
C GLY A 414 13.08 -10.27 -5.72
N ARG A 415 12.93 -9.34 -4.76
CA ARG A 415 14.06 -8.59 -4.18
C ARG A 415 14.18 -8.77 -2.68
N PHE A 416 13.35 -8.08 -1.91
CA PHE A 416 13.50 -7.98 -0.46
C PHE A 416 12.24 -8.50 0.23
N MET A 417 12.36 -9.08 1.44
CA MET A 417 11.15 -9.37 2.20
C MET A 417 10.60 -8.06 2.75
N VAL A 418 11.42 -7.33 3.52
CA VAL A 418 10.98 -6.13 4.24
C VAL A 418 11.89 -4.94 3.95
N LEU A 419 11.29 -3.79 3.68
CA LEU A 419 11.95 -2.48 3.60
C LEU A 419 11.44 -1.55 4.70
N TRP A 420 12.26 -1.25 5.73
CA TRP A 420 11.91 -0.29 6.78
C TRP A 420 12.34 1.13 6.45
N TYR A 421 11.39 2.05 6.57
CA TYR A 421 11.60 3.51 6.56
C TYR A 421 11.20 4.20 7.87
N ALA A 422 10.50 3.50 8.77
CA ALA A 422 10.19 3.99 10.10
C ALA A 422 10.18 2.83 11.12
N ALA A 423 10.28 3.18 12.41
CA ALA A 423 10.41 2.24 13.51
C ALA A 423 9.19 1.30 13.63
N GLY A 424 9.44 0.01 13.89
CA GLY A 424 8.39 -0.97 14.17
C GLY A 424 8.88 -2.41 13.99
N SER A 425 7.96 -3.37 13.94
CA SER A 425 8.31 -4.78 14.20
C SER A 425 7.73 -5.75 13.18
N VAL A 426 8.53 -6.77 12.83
CA VAL A 426 8.08 -7.94 12.08
C VAL A 426 8.32 -9.18 12.93
N THR A 427 7.31 -10.04 13.06
CA THR A 427 7.39 -11.35 13.73
C THR A 427 7.17 -12.45 12.70
N ILE A 428 8.02 -13.48 12.73
CA ILE A 428 7.98 -14.64 11.83
C ILE A 428 8.05 -15.89 12.70
N ASP A 429 7.06 -16.77 12.61
CA ASP A 429 6.98 -18.00 13.42
C ASP A 429 6.30 -19.15 12.65
N GLY A 430 6.11 -20.28 13.35
CA GLY A 430 5.52 -21.49 12.79
C GLY A 430 6.43 -22.12 11.73
N GLY A 431 5.83 -22.67 10.67
CA GLY A 431 6.55 -23.19 9.53
C GLY A 431 6.87 -22.15 8.46
N THR A 432 6.85 -20.84 8.78
CA THR A 432 6.93 -19.78 7.77
C THR A 432 8.23 -19.84 6.94
N GLN A 433 8.11 -19.95 5.63
CA GLN A 433 9.25 -19.98 4.70
C GLN A 433 9.43 -18.63 4.01
N VAL A 434 10.61 -18.02 4.12
CA VAL A 434 10.94 -16.76 3.44
C VAL A 434 12.05 -17.00 2.42
N ASN A 435 11.76 -16.73 1.15
CA ASN A 435 12.70 -16.78 0.04
C ASN A 435 12.75 -15.41 -0.66
N THR A 436 13.94 -14.83 -0.76
CA THR A 436 14.13 -13.53 -1.42
C THR A 436 15.18 -13.61 -2.51
N GLY A 437 15.02 -12.87 -3.61
CA GLY A 437 16.05 -12.79 -4.65
C GLY A 437 17.27 -11.95 -4.24
N LYS A 438 17.10 -11.05 -3.28
CA LYS A 438 18.13 -10.16 -2.70
C LYS A 438 18.10 -10.27 -1.17
N THR A 439 18.43 -9.18 -0.47
CA THR A 439 18.51 -9.13 0.99
C THR A 439 17.15 -9.41 1.62
N ALA A 440 17.07 -10.21 2.70
CA ALA A 440 15.79 -10.45 3.36
C ALA A 440 15.25 -9.18 4.05
N PHE A 441 16.06 -8.58 4.92
CA PHE A 441 15.68 -7.43 5.75
C PHE A 441 16.51 -6.18 5.40
N MET A 442 15.89 -5.18 4.78
CA MET A 442 16.50 -3.91 4.43
C MET A 442 15.98 -2.80 5.34
N CYS A 443 16.85 -2.19 6.16
CA CYS A 443 16.48 -1.16 7.13
C CYS A 443 17.19 0.16 6.84
N LYS A 444 16.41 1.23 6.61
CA LYS A 444 16.90 2.58 6.28
C LYS A 444 17.10 3.43 7.52
N ALA A 445 18.09 3.06 8.32
CA ALA A 445 18.55 3.78 9.51
C ALA A 445 17.45 4.17 10.52
N VAL A 446 16.55 3.23 10.82
CA VAL A 446 15.44 3.40 11.76
C VAL A 446 15.38 2.25 12.76
N ALA A 447 14.62 2.38 13.84
CA ALA A 447 14.46 1.34 14.85
C ALA A 447 13.54 0.20 14.34
N GLY A 448 13.90 -0.42 13.22
CA GLY A 448 13.26 -1.60 12.67
C GLY A 448 13.69 -2.84 13.44
N SER A 449 12.73 -3.71 13.75
CA SER A 449 12.97 -4.94 14.50
C SER A 449 12.36 -6.14 13.80
N VAL A 450 13.10 -7.26 13.80
CA VAL A 450 12.61 -8.56 13.36
C VAL A 450 12.82 -9.59 14.46
N THR A 451 11.81 -10.41 14.71
CA THR A 451 11.88 -11.61 15.55
C THR A 451 11.52 -12.82 14.71
N VAL A 452 12.38 -13.84 14.71
CA VAL A 452 12.16 -15.10 14.02
C VAL A 452 12.27 -16.25 15.02
N ASP A 453 11.22 -17.06 15.09
CA ASP A 453 11.17 -18.29 15.86
C ASP A 453 11.15 -19.49 14.92
N GLY A 454 12.29 -20.18 14.83
CA GLY A 454 12.49 -21.36 13.99
C GLY A 454 12.10 -22.68 14.64
N SER A 455 11.62 -22.68 15.89
CA SER A 455 11.33 -23.91 16.65
C SER A 455 10.33 -24.84 15.97
N ASP A 456 9.43 -24.28 15.16
CA ASP A 456 8.43 -24.99 14.36
C ASP A 456 8.75 -25.01 12.83
N GLY A 457 9.98 -24.64 12.45
CA GLY A 457 10.49 -24.78 11.09
C GLY A 457 10.54 -23.50 10.25
N ALA A 458 10.39 -22.31 10.85
CA ALA A 458 10.54 -21.06 10.12
C ALA A 458 11.96 -20.93 9.53
N ALA A 459 12.06 -20.47 8.28
CA ALA A 459 13.32 -20.40 7.55
C ALA A 459 13.46 -19.11 6.75
N ILE A 460 14.69 -18.57 6.68
CA ILE A 460 15.03 -17.36 5.94
C ILE A 460 16.12 -17.67 4.91
N ASN A 461 15.80 -17.52 3.62
CA ASN A 461 16.67 -17.80 2.49
C ASN A 461 16.87 -16.51 1.65
N ALA A 462 17.98 -15.80 1.88
CA ALA A 462 18.32 -14.60 1.13
C ALA A 462 19.18 -14.93 -0.11
N GLY A 463 18.67 -14.62 -1.30
CA GLY A 463 19.27 -15.02 -2.58
C GLY A 463 20.61 -14.35 -2.90
N ASN A 464 20.89 -13.18 -2.33
CA ASN A 464 22.21 -12.53 -2.42
C ASN A 464 23.13 -12.84 -1.23
N GLY A 465 22.70 -13.73 -0.32
CA GLY A 465 23.46 -14.11 0.87
C GLY A 465 23.44 -13.07 1.99
N VAL A 466 22.64 -12.00 1.92
CA VAL A 466 22.53 -11.00 3.01
C VAL A 466 21.18 -11.14 3.70
N ILE A 467 21.19 -11.49 4.99
CA ILE A 467 19.96 -11.61 5.77
C ILE A 467 19.51 -10.23 6.25
N PHE A 468 20.40 -9.41 6.80
CA PHE A 468 20.05 -8.08 7.33
C PHE A 468 21.02 -7.01 6.84
N GLN A 469 20.48 -5.95 6.21
CA GLN A 469 21.20 -4.72 5.88
C GLN A 469 20.62 -3.55 6.68
N LEU A 470 21.42 -2.95 7.54
CA LEU A 470 21.16 -1.63 8.10
C LEU A 470 22.00 -0.61 7.33
N MET A 471 21.39 0.45 6.79
CA MET A 471 22.09 1.50 6.04
C MET A 471 21.36 2.85 6.15
N ASP A 472 22.04 3.95 5.83
CA ASP A 472 21.37 5.24 5.67
C ASP A 472 20.28 5.19 4.59
N THR A 473 19.36 6.15 4.63
CA THR A 473 18.36 6.27 3.58
C THR A 473 19.00 6.72 2.27
N ASP A 474 18.78 5.94 1.23
CA ASP A 474 19.08 6.25 -0.18
C ASP A 474 17.85 6.80 -0.92
N ARG A 475 16.75 7.03 -0.20
CA ARG A 475 15.50 7.55 -0.74
C ARG A 475 15.66 8.99 -1.23
N PRO A 476 15.44 9.29 -2.51
CA PRO A 476 15.40 10.66 -3.01
C PRO A 476 14.17 11.44 -2.49
N SER A 477 14.26 12.77 -2.45
CA SER A 477 13.18 13.63 -1.94
C SER A 477 12.18 14.05 -3.03
N SER A 478 10.93 14.33 -2.63
CA SER A 478 10.03 15.14 -3.46
C SER A 478 10.47 16.61 -3.42
N ILE A 479 10.32 17.33 -4.53
CA ILE A 479 10.64 18.75 -4.67
C ILE A 479 9.34 19.55 -4.76
N SER A 480 9.27 20.68 -4.07
CA SER A 480 8.13 21.59 -4.16
C SER A 480 8.07 22.26 -5.53
N VAL A 481 6.88 22.34 -6.10
CA VAL A 481 6.63 22.99 -7.41
C VAL A 481 5.50 24.02 -7.29
N SER A 482 5.44 24.95 -8.25
CA SER A 482 4.44 26.01 -8.32
C SER A 482 3.87 26.14 -9.73
N GLY A 483 2.65 26.67 -9.88
CA GLY A 483 1.99 26.80 -11.18
C GLY A 483 1.45 25.49 -11.74
N LYS A 484 1.30 24.48 -10.87
CA LYS A 484 0.72 23.16 -11.16
C LYS A 484 -0.45 22.88 -10.20
N PRO A 485 -1.38 21.98 -10.55
CA PRO A 485 -2.43 21.53 -9.62
C PRO A 485 -1.86 20.86 -8.35
N TRP A 486 -0.76 20.12 -8.48
CA TRP A 486 -0.05 19.48 -7.38
C TRP A 486 1.04 20.37 -6.78
N LYS A 487 1.38 20.10 -5.52
CA LYS A 487 2.38 20.87 -4.75
C LYS A 487 3.79 20.30 -4.81
N THR A 488 3.94 19.04 -5.22
CA THR A 488 5.25 18.36 -5.24
C THR A 488 5.43 17.51 -6.49
N GLU A 489 6.68 17.35 -6.94
CA GLU A 489 7.06 16.38 -7.95
C GLU A 489 8.20 15.52 -7.43
N THR A 490 8.22 14.25 -7.81
CA THR A 490 9.23 13.28 -7.37
C THR A 490 10.44 13.34 -8.29
N ILE A 491 11.07 14.51 -8.39
CA ILE A 491 12.24 14.76 -9.25
C ILE A 491 13.56 14.92 -8.47
N GLY A 492 13.52 14.79 -7.14
CA GLY A 492 14.75 14.85 -6.35
C GLY A 492 15.65 13.64 -6.61
N THR A 493 16.90 13.78 -6.19
CA THR A 493 17.95 12.78 -6.44
C THR A 493 18.60 12.36 -5.12
N TYR A 494 19.06 11.12 -5.06
CA TYR A 494 20.06 10.72 -4.07
C TYR A 494 21.46 10.92 -4.64
N THR A 495 22.39 11.35 -3.80
CA THR A 495 23.81 11.47 -4.14
C THR A 495 24.63 10.73 -3.10
N GLU A 496 25.49 9.83 -3.57
CA GLU A 496 26.37 9.04 -2.72
C GLU A 496 27.28 9.96 -1.87
N PRO A 497 27.36 9.77 -0.55
CA PRO A 497 28.32 10.46 0.29
C PRO A 497 29.76 10.26 -0.21
N THR A 498 30.56 11.33 -0.15
CA THR A 498 31.99 11.28 -0.48
C THR A 498 32.84 11.46 0.77
N GLY A 499 34.03 10.88 0.78
CA GLY A 499 34.95 10.94 1.90
C GLY A 499 34.75 9.80 2.90
N SER A 500 35.07 10.05 4.17
CA SER A 500 34.99 9.07 5.25
C SER A 500 34.07 9.55 6.37
N PRO A 501 33.37 8.64 7.06
CA PRO A 501 32.55 8.99 8.20
C PRO A 501 33.36 9.65 9.30
N THR A 502 32.88 10.79 9.79
CA THR A 502 33.42 11.45 10.98
C THR A 502 32.79 10.80 12.21
N ARG A 503 33.63 10.37 13.16
CA ARG A 503 33.14 9.76 14.40
C ARG A 503 32.32 10.77 15.21
N SER A 504 31.11 10.40 15.59
CA SER A 504 30.28 11.19 16.51
C SER A 504 30.89 11.14 17.92
N SER A 505 30.88 12.29 18.60
CA SER A 505 31.30 12.40 20.01
C SER A 505 30.19 12.01 21.00
N THR A 506 28.96 11.86 20.52
CA THR A 506 27.78 11.60 21.36
C THR A 506 27.18 10.21 21.15
N TRP A 507 27.50 9.56 20.04
CA TRP A 507 27.01 8.21 19.74
C TRP A 507 27.82 7.12 20.45
N VAL A 508 27.11 6.16 21.04
CA VAL A 508 27.70 5.00 21.70
C VAL A 508 27.48 3.76 20.84
N THR A 509 28.57 3.19 20.33
CA THR A 509 28.51 1.98 19.50
C THR A 509 28.56 0.68 20.29
N THR A 510 28.90 0.73 21.57
CA THR A 510 29.25 -0.44 22.39
C THR A 510 28.12 -0.93 23.30
N SER A 511 26.99 -0.23 23.35
CA SER A 511 25.83 -0.62 24.17
C SER A 511 24.52 -0.34 23.42
N ALA A 512 23.54 -1.20 23.69
CA ALA A 512 22.23 -1.12 23.05
C ALA A 512 21.54 0.21 23.37
N GLN A 513 20.88 0.77 22.36
CA GLN A 513 20.09 1.99 22.42
C GLN A 513 18.63 1.67 22.07
N SER A 514 17.70 2.51 22.50
CA SER A 514 16.27 2.36 22.16
C SER A 514 15.99 2.54 20.67
N THR A 515 16.87 3.26 19.96
CA THR A 515 16.76 3.56 18.53
C THR A 515 17.45 2.54 17.64
N ASP A 516 18.09 1.51 18.18
CA ASP A 516 18.81 0.53 17.38
C ASP A 516 17.87 -0.31 16.51
N ALA A 517 18.38 -0.76 15.36
CA ALA A 517 17.75 -1.83 14.61
C ALA A 517 18.07 -3.17 15.29
N LYS A 518 17.11 -4.11 15.26
CA LYS A 518 17.19 -5.35 16.05
C LYS A 518 16.84 -6.58 15.22
N GLY A 519 17.60 -7.65 15.40
CA GLY A 519 17.27 -8.99 14.95
C GLY A 519 17.35 -9.98 16.11
N ALA A 520 16.27 -10.71 16.37
CA ALA A 520 16.24 -11.79 17.34
C ALA A 520 15.86 -13.09 16.65
N PHE A 521 16.71 -14.10 16.79
CA PHE A 521 16.59 -15.38 16.11
C PHE A 521 16.64 -16.51 17.14
N THR A 522 15.66 -17.40 17.12
CA THR A 522 15.53 -18.51 18.06
C THR A 522 15.40 -19.82 17.29
N ASP A 523 16.12 -20.86 17.73
CA ASP A 523 16.04 -22.23 17.22
C ASP A 523 16.06 -22.32 15.68
N ILE A 524 16.96 -21.58 15.05
CA ILE A 524 17.03 -21.45 13.59
C ILE A 524 18.45 -21.61 13.06
N ASP A 525 18.55 -22.23 11.89
CA ASP A 525 19.80 -22.34 11.12
C ASP A 525 19.83 -21.26 10.04
N LEU A 526 20.84 -20.38 10.10
CA LEU A 526 20.97 -19.23 9.22
C LEU A 526 22.25 -19.31 8.40
N LYS A 527 22.11 -19.10 7.08
CA LYS A 527 23.25 -18.92 6.18
C LYS A 527 23.16 -17.57 5.48
N GLY A 528 24.05 -16.67 5.85
CA GLY A 528 24.12 -15.34 5.27
C GLY A 528 24.68 -14.29 6.19
N ASP A 529 24.85 -13.11 5.63
CA ASP A 529 25.55 -12.00 6.23
C ASP A 529 24.61 -10.98 6.89
N PHE A 530 25.15 -10.26 7.86
CA PHE A 530 24.48 -9.18 8.58
C PHE A 530 25.37 -7.94 8.59
N TYR A 531 24.89 -6.87 7.97
CA TYR A 531 25.68 -5.67 7.74
C TYR A 531 25.06 -4.42 8.35
N ASN A 532 25.91 -3.59 8.95
CA ASN A 532 25.57 -2.23 9.34
C ASN A 532 26.50 -1.24 8.65
N SER A 533 25.96 -0.48 7.71
CA SER A 533 26.68 0.51 6.91
C SER A 533 26.27 1.95 7.21
N VAL A 534 25.63 2.22 8.35
CA VAL A 534 25.23 3.58 8.74
C VAL A 534 26.45 4.47 8.87
N TRP A 535 26.47 5.56 8.10
CA TRP A 535 27.56 6.53 8.07
C TRP A 535 27.56 7.36 9.35
N GLY A 536 26.39 7.85 9.78
CA GLY A 536 26.21 8.68 10.98
C GLY A 536 27.03 9.97 10.97
N GLY A 537 27.45 10.45 12.15
CA GLY A 537 28.36 11.59 12.29
C GLY A 537 27.74 12.96 11.99
N GLY A 538 26.40 13.07 12.02
CA GLY A 538 25.66 14.30 11.73
C GLY A 538 25.10 14.37 10.30
N THR A 539 25.40 13.40 9.43
CA THR A 539 24.73 13.23 8.13
C THR A 539 23.23 13.00 8.35
N GLY A 540 22.39 13.83 7.73
CA GLY A 540 20.93 13.74 7.91
C GLY A 540 20.46 13.88 9.36
N SER A 541 21.23 14.57 10.21
CA SER A 541 21.03 14.68 11.67
C SER A 541 21.22 13.38 12.48
N LEU A 542 21.56 12.26 11.83
CA LEU A 542 21.83 10.99 12.50
C LEU A 542 23.26 10.95 13.05
N GLN A 543 23.41 10.71 14.35
CA GLN A 543 24.73 10.60 14.99
C GLN A 543 25.39 9.23 14.73
N GLY A 544 24.58 8.19 14.61
CA GLY A 544 24.96 6.81 14.38
C GLY A 544 23.76 5.92 14.70
N GLN A 545 23.89 4.63 14.42
CA GLN A 545 22.89 3.65 14.80
C GLN A 545 23.53 2.28 14.88
N ASN A 546 23.15 1.49 15.89
CA ASN A 546 23.67 0.15 16.02
C ASN A 546 22.69 -0.89 15.45
N LEU A 547 23.28 -2.01 15.02
CA LEU A 547 22.58 -3.24 14.72
C LEU A 547 22.79 -4.19 15.91
N ASN A 548 21.70 -4.57 16.57
CA ASN A 548 21.72 -5.47 17.71
C ASN A 548 21.13 -6.83 17.31
N LEU A 549 21.96 -7.88 17.40
CA LEU A 549 21.61 -9.23 16.98
C LEU A 549 21.67 -10.17 18.17
N THR A 550 20.61 -10.95 18.37
CA THR A 550 20.53 -11.99 19.40
C THR A 550 20.17 -13.31 18.74
N PHE A 551 20.93 -14.35 19.07
CA PHE A 551 20.75 -15.72 18.58
C PHE A 551 20.60 -16.66 19.78
N THR A 552 19.54 -17.45 19.86
CA THR A 552 19.32 -18.44 20.93
C THR A 552 19.02 -19.81 20.33
N GLY A 553 19.72 -20.86 20.74
CA GLY A 553 19.57 -22.19 20.15
C GLY A 553 19.82 -22.23 18.64
N SER A 554 20.55 -21.27 18.10
CA SER A 554 20.62 -21.01 16.65
C SER A 554 22.03 -21.24 16.10
N THR A 555 22.11 -21.67 14.84
CA THR A 555 23.38 -21.67 14.09
C THR A 555 23.39 -20.53 13.08
N VAL A 556 24.54 -19.87 12.93
CA VAL A 556 24.73 -18.84 11.90
C VAL A 556 26.06 -19.05 11.19
N GLU A 557 26.02 -19.16 9.86
CA GLU A 557 27.19 -19.24 8.98
C GLU A 557 27.24 -17.98 8.10
N GLY A 558 28.21 -17.09 8.35
CA GLY A 558 28.30 -15.83 7.61
C GLY A 558 29.22 -14.78 8.23
N VAL A 559 29.23 -13.59 7.62
CA VAL A 559 29.89 -12.38 8.12
C VAL A 559 28.88 -11.50 8.84
N ILE A 560 29.18 -11.12 10.08
CA ILE A 560 28.39 -10.14 10.86
C ILE A 560 29.29 -8.95 11.11
N SER A 561 29.05 -7.81 10.47
CA SER A 561 30.04 -6.74 10.46
C SER A 561 29.48 -5.34 10.29
N ALA A 562 30.16 -4.38 10.92
CA ALA A 562 30.16 -3.01 10.43
C ALA A 562 30.81 -2.95 9.04
N THR A 563 30.28 -2.13 8.16
CA THR A 563 30.73 -2.00 6.78
C THR A 563 30.73 -0.55 6.33
N THR A 564 31.47 -0.27 5.24
CA THR A 564 31.05 0.76 4.31
C THR A 564 30.16 0.13 3.24
N ALA A 565 29.23 0.91 2.69
CA ALA A 565 28.38 0.49 1.59
C ALA A 565 28.44 1.52 0.47
N LYS A 566 28.24 1.06 -0.76
CA LYS A 566 28.20 1.93 -1.95
C LYS A 566 27.24 1.36 -2.99
N HIS A 567 26.49 2.23 -3.63
CA HIS A 567 25.72 1.92 -4.84
C HIS A 567 26.65 1.73 -6.05
N SER A 568 26.12 1.11 -7.11
CA SER A 568 26.87 0.97 -8.37
C SER A 568 27.02 2.31 -9.12
N VAL A 569 26.11 3.25 -8.83
CA VAL A 569 26.06 4.62 -9.37
C VAL A 569 26.27 5.65 -8.26
N SER A 570 26.79 6.83 -8.59
CA SER A 570 27.00 7.91 -7.60
C SER A 570 25.76 8.79 -7.37
N THR A 571 24.77 8.72 -8.25
CA THR A 571 23.53 9.49 -8.20
C THR A 571 22.38 8.58 -8.62
N ILE A 572 21.27 8.62 -7.89
CA ILE A 572 20.05 7.90 -8.24
C ILE A 572 18.98 8.94 -8.60
N THR A 573 18.48 8.86 -9.82
CA THR A 573 17.31 9.58 -10.31
C THR A 573 16.16 8.60 -10.56
N SER A 574 15.04 9.09 -11.11
CA SER A 574 13.95 8.23 -11.54
C SER A 574 14.35 7.24 -12.64
N ALA A 575 15.44 7.49 -13.39
CA ALA A 575 15.94 6.54 -14.39
C ALA A 575 16.66 5.34 -13.75
N GLU A 576 17.34 5.56 -12.62
CA GLU A 576 18.12 4.54 -11.88
C GLU A 576 17.35 3.99 -10.67
N TYR A 577 16.03 4.15 -10.59
CA TYR A 577 15.25 3.82 -9.40
C TYR A 577 15.46 2.39 -8.87
N ARG A 578 15.86 1.44 -9.72
CA ARG A 578 16.17 0.05 -9.31
C ARG A 578 17.44 -0.06 -8.46
N GLU A 579 18.33 0.93 -8.45
CA GLU A 579 19.53 0.99 -7.59
C GLU A 579 19.19 1.24 -6.11
N ILE A 580 17.96 1.68 -5.82
CA ILE A 580 17.49 1.86 -4.43
C ILE A 580 17.59 0.53 -3.71
N SER A 581 18.25 0.55 -2.55
CA SER A 581 18.59 -0.58 -1.68
C SER A 581 19.61 -1.58 -2.22
N GLU A 582 20.16 -1.38 -3.42
CA GLU A 582 21.23 -2.21 -3.97
C GLU A 582 22.58 -1.60 -3.61
N VAL A 583 23.28 -2.23 -2.67
CA VAL A 583 24.61 -1.78 -2.22
C VAL A 583 25.60 -2.92 -2.16
N THR A 584 26.87 -2.61 -2.42
CA THR A 584 28.00 -3.51 -2.15
C THR A 584 28.62 -3.15 -0.80
N ASN A 585 28.72 -4.13 0.09
CA ASN A 585 29.32 -3.96 1.41
C ASN A 585 30.81 -4.28 1.41
N THR A 586 31.59 -3.49 2.15
CA THR A 586 32.99 -3.80 2.48
C THR A 586 33.15 -3.80 4.00
N PRO A 587 33.42 -4.96 4.63
CA PRO A 587 33.70 -5.03 6.07
C PRO A 587 34.81 -4.05 6.48
N SER A 588 34.51 -3.21 7.47
CA SER A 588 35.41 -2.15 7.93
C SER A 588 35.20 -1.86 9.42
N ALA A 589 36.21 -1.25 10.05
CA ALA A 589 36.15 -0.90 11.46
C ALA A 589 34.93 -0.04 11.83
N VAL A 590 34.37 -0.26 13.02
CA VAL A 590 33.23 0.49 13.56
C VAL A 590 33.59 1.97 13.73
N VAL A 591 32.76 2.85 13.17
CA VAL A 591 32.83 4.31 13.39
C VAL A 591 31.61 4.79 14.17
N ASN A 592 30.45 4.80 13.51
CA ASN A 592 29.14 5.19 14.08
C ASN A 592 28.07 4.08 13.95
N ASN A 593 28.42 3.02 13.23
CA ASN A 593 27.64 1.84 12.89
C ASN A 593 27.98 0.65 13.80
N GLY A 594 27.63 0.74 15.09
CA GLY A 594 27.91 -0.36 16.02
C GLY A 594 27.25 -1.66 15.58
N VAL A 595 27.92 -2.78 15.84
CA VAL A 595 27.35 -4.12 15.66
C VAL A 595 27.55 -4.88 16.97
N LEU A 596 26.43 -5.17 17.61
CA LEU A 596 26.36 -5.83 18.91
C LEU A 596 25.77 -7.21 18.70
N VAL A 597 26.54 -8.25 19.03
CA VAL A 597 26.14 -9.65 18.85
C VAL A 597 26.02 -10.32 20.20
N THR A 598 24.90 -11.00 20.43
CA THR A 598 24.68 -11.89 21.56
C THR A 598 24.43 -13.30 21.04
N LEU A 599 25.37 -14.21 21.32
CA LEU A 599 25.14 -15.65 21.17
C LEU A 599 24.64 -16.17 22.52
N GLY A 600 23.33 -16.35 22.60
CA GLY A 600 22.63 -16.97 23.72
C GLY A 600 22.92 -18.47 23.84
N ALA A 601 22.21 -19.12 24.77
CA ALA A 601 22.41 -20.53 25.07
C ALA A 601 22.23 -21.40 23.82
N GLY A 602 23.09 -22.43 23.68
CA GLY A 602 23.06 -23.37 22.55
C GLY A 602 23.39 -22.78 21.17
N SER A 603 23.86 -21.54 21.06
CA SER A 603 24.10 -20.90 19.77
C SER A 603 25.55 -21.03 19.27
N THR A 604 25.71 -21.21 17.96
CA THR A 604 27.01 -21.29 17.29
C THR A 604 27.09 -20.31 16.12
N TRP A 605 28.20 -19.57 16.02
CA TRP A 605 28.51 -18.77 14.84
C TRP A 605 29.77 -19.28 14.13
N THR A 606 29.60 -19.78 12.91
CA THR A 606 30.71 -20.07 12.00
C THR A 606 31.06 -18.81 11.21
N VAL A 607 32.17 -18.17 11.58
CA VAL A 607 32.64 -16.94 10.96
C VAL A 607 33.28 -17.28 9.61
N THR A 608 32.73 -16.78 8.51
CA THR A 608 33.22 -17.12 7.15
C THR A 608 34.20 -16.09 6.56
N GLY A 609 34.27 -14.90 7.15
CA GLY A 609 35.15 -13.81 6.73
C GLY A 609 35.38 -12.78 7.84
N THR A 610 36.27 -11.82 7.59
CA THR A 610 36.63 -10.79 8.58
C THR A 610 35.40 -9.97 8.98
N SER A 611 35.15 -9.90 10.29
CA SER A 611 33.99 -9.27 10.90
C SER A 611 34.43 -8.21 11.91
N TYR A 612 33.86 -7.01 11.82
CA TYR A 612 34.14 -5.89 12.71
C TYR A 612 32.93 -5.60 13.60
N LEU A 613 33.11 -5.74 14.91
CA LEU A 613 32.06 -5.58 15.91
C LEU A 613 32.43 -4.52 16.95
N SER A 614 31.43 -4.07 17.70
CA SER A 614 31.63 -3.20 18.86
C SER A 614 31.32 -3.88 20.20
N ALA A 615 30.49 -4.92 20.18
CA ALA A 615 30.26 -5.78 21.34
C ALA A 615 29.98 -7.22 20.89
N LEU A 616 30.48 -8.18 21.67
CA LEU A 616 30.20 -9.61 21.51
C LEU A 616 29.96 -10.21 22.90
N THR A 617 28.80 -10.84 23.10
CA THR A 617 28.46 -11.56 24.33
C THR A 617 28.19 -13.02 24.01
N LEU A 618 28.82 -13.92 24.77
CA LEU A 618 28.70 -15.37 24.62
C LEU A 618 28.09 -15.98 25.88
N ALA A 619 27.05 -16.79 25.72
CA ALA A 619 26.62 -17.71 26.77
C ALA A 619 27.72 -18.74 27.10
N SER A 620 27.59 -19.42 28.24
CA SER A 620 28.59 -20.39 28.72
C SER A 620 28.79 -21.60 27.80
N ASP A 621 27.81 -21.88 26.95
CA ASP A 621 27.72 -22.98 26.01
C ASP A 621 27.68 -22.51 24.55
N ALA A 622 27.80 -21.21 24.30
CA ALA A 622 27.88 -20.67 22.94
C ALA A 622 29.26 -20.89 22.31
N ALA A 623 29.31 -21.03 20.98
CA ALA A 623 30.54 -21.29 20.24
C ALA A 623 30.79 -20.29 19.09
N ILE A 624 32.05 -19.93 18.89
CA ILE A 624 32.55 -19.26 17.69
C ILE A 624 33.46 -20.24 16.97
N GLU A 625 33.17 -20.50 15.70
CA GLU A 625 33.89 -21.44 14.86
C GLU A 625 34.38 -20.77 13.57
N ALA A 626 35.22 -21.49 12.84
CA ALA A 626 35.63 -21.15 11.49
C ALA A 626 35.34 -22.33 10.55
N PRO A 627 35.20 -22.08 9.23
CA PRO A 627 35.09 -23.13 8.24
C PRO A 627 36.20 -24.18 8.37
N SER A 628 35.90 -25.42 8.00
CA SER A 628 36.83 -26.54 8.07
C SER A 628 38.22 -26.19 7.52
N GLY A 629 39.26 -26.44 8.31
CA GLY A 629 40.65 -26.16 7.96
C GLY A 629 41.12 -24.73 8.24
N LYS A 630 40.25 -23.87 8.81
CA LYS A 630 40.59 -22.50 9.21
C LYS A 630 40.43 -22.30 10.72
N THR A 631 40.95 -21.19 11.22
CA THR A 631 40.83 -20.80 12.64
C THR A 631 40.20 -19.41 12.77
N ALA A 632 39.26 -19.26 13.70
CA ALA A 632 38.72 -17.97 14.10
C ALA A 632 39.61 -17.33 15.19
N THR A 633 39.97 -16.07 15.02
CA THR A 633 40.76 -15.30 15.99
C THR A 633 40.08 -13.99 16.31
N LEU A 634 40.19 -13.53 17.57
CA LEU A 634 39.64 -12.27 18.03
C LEU A 634 40.76 -11.31 18.44
N THR A 635 40.64 -10.06 18.02
CA THR A 635 41.36 -8.94 18.64
C THR A 635 40.37 -7.99 19.31
N VAL A 636 40.74 -7.47 20.47
CA VAL A 636 40.01 -6.43 21.20
C VAL A 636 40.93 -5.22 21.29
N ASN A 637 40.52 -4.12 20.66
CA ASN A 637 41.33 -2.91 20.54
C ASN A 637 42.74 -3.20 19.99
N GLY A 638 42.83 -4.08 18.97
CA GLY A 638 44.07 -4.51 18.34
C GLY A 638 44.90 -5.52 19.13
N THR A 639 44.47 -5.92 20.34
CA THR A 639 45.17 -6.93 21.15
C THR A 639 44.54 -8.31 20.97
N ALA A 640 45.34 -9.30 20.59
CA ALA A 640 44.89 -10.69 20.49
C ALA A 640 44.26 -11.15 21.82
N THR A 641 43.03 -11.65 21.75
CA THR A 641 42.24 -12.02 22.93
C THR A 641 41.64 -13.39 22.71
N ALA A 642 41.70 -14.25 23.73
CA ALA A 642 41.09 -15.58 23.65
C ALA A 642 39.56 -15.46 23.59
N ILE A 643 38.95 -16.22 22.69
CA ILE A 643 37.50 -16.40 22.64
C ILE A 643 37.14 -17.44 23.70
N THR A 644 36.29 -17.06 24.66
CA THR A 644 35.95 -17.87 25.82
C THR A 644 34.44 -17.79 26.04
N PRO A 645 33.72 -18.92 25.96
CA PRO A 645 32.30 -18.97 26.30
C PRO A 645 32.03 -18.41 27.70
N GLY A 646 30.89 -17.76 27.89
CA GLY A 646 30.49 -17.11 29.15
C GLY A 646 31.06 -15.70 29.36
N ASN A 647 31.83 -15.16 28.41
CA ASN A 647 32.40 -13.81 28.49
C ASN A 647 31.69 -12.81 27.57
N SER A 648 31.85 -11.53 27.91
CA SER A 648 31.50 -10.38 27.07
C SER A 648 32.75 -9.59 26.69
N TYR A 649 32.79 -9.14 25.44
CA TYR A 649 33.85 -8.33 24.85
C TYR A 649 33.27 -7.01 24.36
N THR A 650 34.00 -5.92 24.56
CA THR A 650 33.56 -4.58 24.17
C THR A 650 34.76 -3.74 23.74
N GLY A 651 34.59 -2.94 22.68
CA GLY A 651 35.65 -2.11 22.11
C GLY A 651 35.67 -2.24 20.58
N ALA A 652 36.82 -1.97 19.96
CA ALA A 652 37.03 -2.31 18.56
C ALA A 652 37.36 -3.80 18.44
N LEU A 653 36.37 -4.60 18.05
CA LEU A 653 36.51 -6.05 17.92
C LEU A 653 36.73 -6.41 16.45
N THR A 654 37.75 -7.24 16.19
CA THR A 654 37.94 -7.84 14.86
C THR A 654 38.01 -9.36 15.01
N LEU A 655 37.04 -10.05 14.42
CA LEU A 655 37.06 -11.49 14.21
C LEU A 655 37.63 -11.77 12.83
N MET A 656 38.66 -12.62 12.75
CA MET A 656 39.33 -12.99 11.50
C MET A 656 39.35 -14.50 11.34
N VAL A 657 39.33 -14.92 10.08
CA VAL A 657 39.39 -16.33 9.68
C VAL A 657 40.65 -16.52 8.86
N ALA A 658 41.55 -17.37 9.34
CA ALA A 658 42.85 -17.65 8.72
C ALA A 658 43.02 -19.14 8.39
#